data_AF-A0A9P1IT95-F1
#
_entry.id   AF-A0A9P1IT95-F1
#
_cell.length_a   1.000
_cell.length_b   1.000
_cell.length_c   1.000
_cell.angle_alpha   90.00
_cell.angle_beta   90.00
_cell.angle_gamma   90.00
#
_symmetry.space_group_name_H-M   'P 1'
#
loop_
_entity.id
_entity.type
_entity.pdbx_description
1 polymer ?
#
loop_
_entity_poly.entity_id
_entity_poly.type
_entity_poly.pdbx_seq_one_letter_code
_entity_poly.pdbx_strand_id
1 'polypeptide(L)'
;MESQIPFRSYDEKQRNNDDGRFTFTSTEQKRVEEMLFENYENLVLQPDDFANVSIFRQKHASFLLRYLANVPKSYSSLDASRPWMCYWAVHALTILEVKIPEETINAVITLIKACEHPDGGYGGGPGQYAHLAPTYAAVMCLVSLKNEKALESINKESLFQYLKASKHPIHGGFYMHFGGEIDMRSAYCALAICQIIGLPMDELSDGTAEWVISCQTYEGGFGGEPYTEAHGGYTFCAVAALVLMDRFRLVDFESLLRWVTRRQMRYEGGFQGRTNKLVDGCYSFWQGAIYPLIDGEMEREGKDFEKGLFDSRMLEEYTFVGCQSKDGGFRDKPDKGVDLYHTCYVLSGLSVAQKYSRDKLGSILGGDANLVAEINPVFNVTVDAEKFAKEETMKVKKAQKPGKSGKPAAKPGKPPTPKPKTSKAQKAQENEAKLARAENILSKFEKPQEVSKNANKRHLKKVLGQDGLLVKHQEGQKWYSYQIDKVEEEEEKKLETAKINELLVEGRDILAQDSALLQTKEKQENGSEASWLYSVISKGTASDKRTAMQLQMHKSPVHSLEYVERMIGSCTKQGTRDIIDVIPILEDVFVNHCLPENRKLIAFSKRPFAELTALSSGNDRSRRKILLLWTFEHELKILYQQFIQALVEIIKRPLEDVVKKALRTLANCLISRPESESLILSALFIFSKMSPENIQQCEL
;
A
#
# COMPACT_ATOMS: atom_id res chain seq x y z
N MET A 1 18.24 18.20 -47.34
CA MET A 1 17.19 19.11 -46.86
C MET A 1 16.63 18.46 -45.61
N GLU A 2 17.09 18.86 -44.43
CA GLU A 2 16.41 18.48 -43.19
C GLU A 2 15.01 19.10 -43.28
N SER A 3 14.00 18.29 -43.56
CA SER A 3 12.61 18.74 -43.52
C SER A 3 12.36 19.21 -42.09
N GLN A 4 12.11 20.51 -41.92
CA GLN A 4 11.84 21.11 -40.62
C GLN A 4 10.56 20.44 -40.07
N ILE A 5 10.68 19.62 -39.03
CA ILE A 5 9.54 18.94 -38.41
C ILE A 5 8.65 20.03 -37.79
N PRO A 6 7.39 20.17 -38.23
CA PRO A 6 6.46 21.17 -37.67
C PRO A 6 6.15 20.94 -36.18
N PHE A 7 6.12 19.69 -35.74
CA PHE A 7 5.75 19.32 -34.37
C PHE A 7 6.91 19.56 -33.40
N ARG A 8 6.59 19.81 -32.13
CA ARG A 8 7.61 19.86 -31.06
C ARG A 8 8.14 18.47 -30.72
N SER A 9 7.29 17.45 -30.88
CA SER A 9 7.63 16.04 -30.81
C SER A 9 8.39 15.57 -32.06
N TYR A 10 9.01 14.39 -31.96
CA TYR A 10 9.73 13.71 -33.03
C TYR A 10 11.05 14.37 -33.48
N ASP A 11 11.63 15.28 -32.68
CA ASP A 11 13.01 15.76 -32.89
C ASP A 11 14.00 14.59 -32.74
N GLU A 12 14.72 14.26 -33.81
CA GLU A 12 15.68 13.15 -33.85
C GLU A 12 16.76 13.25 -32.75
N LYS A 13 17.08 14.47 -32.27
CA LYS A 13 18.01 14.66 -31.15
C LYS A 13 17.49 14.11 -29.82
N GLN A 14 16.17 13.94 -29.69
CA GLN A 14 15.50 13.42 -28.51
C GLN A 14 15.25 11.91 -28.58
N ARG A 15 15.57 11.24 -29.70
CA ARG A 15 15.36 9.80 -29.86
C ARG A 15 16.13 8.98 -28.82
N ASN A 16 15.66 7.78 -28.50
CA ASN A 16 16.33 6.93 -27.52
C ASN A 16 17.74 6.53 -27.97
N ASN A 17 18.73 6.81 -27.12
CA ASN A 17 20.09 6.34 -27.28
C ASN A 17 20.37 5.30 -26.19
N ASP A 18 20.69 4.08 -26.59
CA ASP A 18 20.98 2.96 -25.70
C ASP A 18 22.48 2.78 -25.43
N ASP A 19 23.31 3.75 -25.83
CA ASP A 19 24.77 3.75 -25.67
C ASP A 19 25.45 2.49 -26.26
N GLY A 20 24.83 1.92 -27.30
CA GLY A 20 25.27 0.66 -27.91
C GLY A 20 25.04 -0.57 -27.02
N ARG A 21 24.21 -0.47 -25.98
CA ARG A 21 23.89 -1.53 -25.03
C ARG A 21 22.47 -2.04 -25.21
N PHE A 22 22.36 -3.24 -25.75
CA PHE A 22 21.07 -3.91 -25.91
C PHE A 22 20.43 -4.23 -24.55
N THR A 23 19.15 -3.85 -24.41
CA THR A 23 18.24 -4.34 -23.36
C THR A 23 16.83 -4.44 -23.93
N PHE A 24 15.98 -5.27 -23.33
CA PHE A 24 14.56 -5.34 -23.72
C PHE A 24 13.87 -3.97 -23.64
N THR A 25 14.21 -3.17 -22.62
CA THR A 25 13.68 -1.81 -22.46
C THR A 25 14.06 -0.92 -23.64
N SER A 26 15.35 -0.85 -23.98
CA SER A 26 15.82 0.06 -25.04
C SER A 26 15.32 -0.37 -26.43
N THR A 27 15.19 -1.67 -26.67
CA THR A 27 14.64 -2.20 -27.92
C THR A 27 13.16 -1.90 -28.08
N GLU A 28 12.35 -2.15 -27.06
CA GLU A 28 10.92 -1.81 -27.13
C GLU A 28 10.69 -0.30 -27.22
N GLN A 29 11.50 0.52 -26.53
CA GLN A 29 11.44 1.97 -26.65
C GLN A 29 11.71 2.42 -28.10
N LYS A 30 12.80 1.94 -28.73
CA LYS A 30 13.13 2.26 -30.13
C LYS A 30 12.01 1.83 -31.10
N ARG A 31 11.43 0.64 -30.89
CA ARG A 31 10.31 0.13 -31.70
C ARG A 31 9.09 1.05 -31.61
N VAL A 32 8.76 1.53 -30.40
CA VAL A 32 7.62 2.43 -30.19
C VAL A 32 7.88 3.81 -30.79
N GLU A 33 9.10 4.35 -30.65
CA GLU A 33 9.49 5.62 -31.28
C GLU A 33 9.36 5.55 -32.80
N GLU A 34 9.85 4.47 -33.43
CA GLU A 34 9.74 4.26 -34.88
C GLU A 34 8.27 4.14 -35.34
N MET A 35 7.46 3.34 -34.65
CA MET A 35 6.04 3.20 -34.95
C MET A 35 5.27 4.53 -34.84
N LEU A 36 5.58 5.36 -33.84
CA LEU A 36 4.93 6.66 -33.67
C LEU A 36 5.39 7.66 -34.73
N PHE A 37 6.67 7.62 -35.11
CA PHE A 37 7.19 8.43 -36.21
C PHE A 37 6.52 8.08 -37.55
N GLU A 38 6.38 6.79 -37.86
CA GLU A 38 5.63 6.34 -39.05
C GLU A 38 4.18 6.84 -39.02
N ASN A 39 3.52 6.82 -37.86
CA ASN A 39 2.15 7.32 -37.76
C ASN A 39 2.07 8.86 -37.87
N TYR A 40 3.10 9.56 -37.41
CA TYR A 40 3.26 11.01 -37.63
C TYR A 40 3.39 11.33 -39.12
N GLU A 41 4.26 10.64 -39.86
CA GLU A 41 4.44 10.84 -41.31
C GLU A 41 3.14 10.58 -42.10
N ASN A 42 2.36 9.59 -41.66
CA ASN A 42 1.07 9.29 -42.26
C ASN A 42 -0.03 10.33 -41.96
N LEU A 43 0.09 11.07 -40.85
CA LEU A 43 -0.89 12.07 -40.44
C LEU A 43 -0.56 13.46 -40.98
N VAL A 44 0.72 13.82 -41.01
CA VAL A 44 1.22 15.14 -41.43
C VAL A 44 1.82 15.01 -42.82
N LEU A 45 0.98 15.13 -43.85
CA LEU A 45 1.37 14.95 -45.25
C LEU A 45 2.23 16.11 -45.81
N GLN A 46 2.18 17.29 -45.18
CA GLN A 46 2.94 18.50 -45.56
C GLN A 46 3.34 19.31 -44.30
N PRO A 47 4.46 20.06 -44.33
CA PRO A 47 4.94 20.85 -43.19
C PRO A 47 3.96 21.90 -42.65
N ASP A 48 3.02 22.38 -43.46
CA ASP A 48 2.08 23.45 -43.11
C ASP A 48 0.67 22.94 -42.71
N ASP A 49 0.50 21.64 -42.48
CA ASP A 49 -0.82 21.00 -42.36
C ASP A 49 -1.41 20.97 -40.93
N PHE A 50 -0.91 21.82 -40.01
CA PHE A 50 -1.40 21.90 -38.62
C PHE A 50 -2.90 22.17 -38.50
N ALA A 51 -3.48 22.87 -39.49
CA ALA A 51 -4.91 23.16 -39.55
C ALA A 51 -5.77 21.89 -39.81
N ASN A 52 -5.18 20.81 -40.31
CA ASN A 52 -5.88 19.56 -40.63
C ASN A 52 -5.87 18.54 -39.49
N VAL A 53 -5.06 18.75 -38.44
CA VAL A 53 -5.12 17.92 -37.23
C VAL A 53 -6.45 18.18 -36.56
N SER A 54 -7.37 17.22 -36.64
CA SER A 54 -8.73 17.36 -36.14
C SER A 54 -9.12 16.22 -35.23
N ILE A 55 -9.96 16.53 -34.23
CA ILE A 55 -10.64 15.53 -33.42
C ILE A 55 -11.82 14.94 -34.20
N PHE A 56 -11.89 13.63 -34.32
CA PHE A 56 -13.00 12.93 -35.00
C PHE A 56 -14.23 12.80 -34.09
N ARG A 57 -14.72 13.94 -33.58
CA ARG A 57 -15.74 14.04 -32.54
C ARG A 57 -16.95 13.15 -32.79
N GLN A 58 -17.53 13.19 -33.99
CA GLN A 58 -18.70 12.38 -34.34
C GLN A 58 -18.39 10.87 -34.36
N LYS A 59 -17.17 10.46 -34.75
CA LYS A 59 -16.74 9.06 -34.73
C LYS A 59 -16.57 8.57 -33.29
N HIS A 60 -15.92 9.36 -32.42
CA HIS A 60 -15.78 9.04 -31.01
C HIS A 60 -17.15 8.99 -30.31
N ALA A 61 -18.04 9.95 -30.56
CA ALA A 61 -19.40 9.95 -30.05
C ALA A 61 -20.19 8.69 -30.46
N SER A 62 -20.10 8.31 -31.74
CA SER A 62 -20.76 7.10 -32.27
C SER A 62 -20.19 5.81 -31.69
N PHE A 63 -18.89 5.77 -31.39
CA PHE A 63 -18.25 4.68 -30.67
C PHE A 63 -18.79 4.57 -29.24
N LEU A 64 -18.79 5.68 -28.50
CA LEU A 64 -19.20 5.75 -27.10
C LEU A 64 -20.67 5.38 -26.89
N LEU A 65 -21.59 5.95 -27.68
CA LEU A 65 -23.02 5.65 -27.59
C LEU A 65 -23.33 4.18 -27.91
N ARG A 66 -22.61 3.59 -28.89
CA ARG A 66 -22.76 2.18 -29.23
C ARG A 66 -22.32 1.29 -28.07
N TYR A 67 -21.19 1.60 -27.44
CA TYR A 67 -20.64 0.82 -26.33
C TYR A 67 -21.43 0.99 -25.03
N LEU A 68 -22.09 2.13 -24.83
CA LEU A 68 -23.08 2.29 -23.74
C LEU A 68 -24.29 1.38 -23.93
N ALA A 69 -24.73 1.17 -25.18
CA ALA A 69 -25.86 0.31 -25.49
C ALA A 69 -25.49 -1.18 -25.43
N ASN A 70 -24.38 -1.57 -26.08
CA ASN A 70 -23.92 -2.95 -26.16
C ASN A 70 -22.41 -3.02 -26.32
N VAL A 71 -21.76 -3.94 -25.58
CA VAL A 71 -20.33 -4.23 -25.72
C VAL A 71 -20.09 -5.60 -26.35
N PRO A 72 -18.97 -5.79 -27.07
CA PRO A 72 -18.61 -7.10 -27.62
C PRO A 72 -18.22 -8.09 -26.52
N LYS A 73 -18.26 -9.39 -26.84
CA LYS A 73 -17.87 -10.48 -25.92
C LYS A 73 -16.46 -10.31 -25.32
N SER A 74 -15.55 -9.63 -26.01
CA SER A 74 -14.21 -9.33 -25.49
C SER A 74 -14.21 -8.50 -24.19
N TYR A 75 -15.32 -7.83 -23.86
CA TYR A 75 -15.48 -7.09 -22.60
C TYR A 75 -15.91 -7.99 -21.42
N SER A 76 -16.02 -9.32 -21.60
CA SER A 76 -16.38 -10.22 -20.50
C SER A 76 -15.38 -10.18 -19.34
N SER A 77 -14.11 -9.83 -19.59
CA SER A 77 -13.11 -9.63 -18.53
C SER A 77 -13.39 -8.39 -17.67
N LEU A 78 -14.28 -7.50 -18.11
CA LEU A 78 -14.71 -6.29 -17.42
C LEU A 78 -16.12 -6.42 -16.84
N ASP A 79 -16.68 -7.63 -16.73
CA ASP A 79 -18.02 -7.85 -16.17
C ASP A 79 -18.13 -7.42 -14.69
N ALA A 80 -17.00 -7.42 -13.97
CA ALA A 80 -16.88 -6.84 -12.63
C ALA A 80 -16.50 -5.34 -12.64
N SER A 81 -16.71 -4.64 -13.74
CA SER A 81 -16.34 -3.23 -13.93
C SER A 81 -17.35 -2.47 -14.80
N ARG A 82 -18.62 -2.87 -14.79
CA ARG A 82 -19.67 -2.22 -15.59
C ARG A 82 -19.91 -0.75 -15.20
N PRO A 83 -19.88 -0.34 -13.92
CA PRO A 83 -19.92 1.08 -13.57
C PRO A 83 -18.75 1.90 -14.16
N TRP A 84 -17.56 1.30 -14.28
CA TRP A 84 -16.43 1.94 -14.98
C TRP A 84 -16.73 2.15 -16.45
N MET A 85 -17.29 1.16 -17.12
CA MET A 85 -17.66 1.28 -18.53
C MET A 85 -18.69 2.41 -18.74
N CYS A 86 -19.68 2.52 -17.86
CA CYS A 86 -20.63 3.64 -17.88
C CYS A 86 -19.94 4.99 -17.65
N TYR A 87 -19.12 5.10 -16.59
CA TYR A 87 -18.40 6.34 -16.29
C TYR A 87 -17.50 6.78 -17.43
N TRP A 88 -16.64 5.89 -17.94
CA TRP A 88 -15.72 6.20 -19.03
C TRP A 88 -16.47 6.69 -20.26
N ALA A 89 -17.59 6.05 -20.61
CA ALA A 89 -18.32 6.42 -21.79
C ALA A 89 -19.10 7.74 -21.61
N VAL A 90 -19.81 7.90 -20.49
CA VAL A 90 -20.57 9.12 -20.17
C VAL A 90 -19.62 10.31 -20.03
N HIS A 91 -18.51 10.16 -19.33
CA HIS A 91 -17.53 11.24 -19.14
C HIS A 91 -16.83 11.62 -20.43
N ALA A 92 -16.47 10.66 -21.29
CA ALA A 92 -15.94 10.98 -22.61
C ALA A 92 -16.97 11.74 -23.47
N LEU A 93 -18.26 11.36 -23.43
CA LEU A 93 -19.32 12.09 -24.12
C LEU A 93 -19.49 13.53 -23.59
N THR A 94 -19.36 13.73 -22.28
CA THR A 94 -19.47 15.07 -21.67
C THR A 94 -18.26 15.95 -21.99
N ILE A 95 -17.05 15.39 -22.03
CA ILE A 95 -15.83 16.11 -22.50
C ILE A 95 -15.99 16.53 -23.96
N LEU A 96 -16.57 15.66 -24.81
CA LEU A 96 -16.85 15.96 -26.22
C LEU A 96 -18.06 16.88 -26.42
N GLU A 97 -18.74 17.29 -25.35
CA GLU A 97 -19.96 18.12 -25.37
C GLU A 97 -21.10 17.50 -26.19
N VAL A 98 -21.18 16.17 -26.21
CA VAL A 98 -22.23 15.43 -26.91
C VAL A 98 -23.43 15.25 -25.98
N LYS A 99 -24.62 15.66 -26.46
CA LYS A 99 -25.87 15.43 -25.74
C LYS A 99 -26.19 13.93 -25.70
N ILE A 100 -26.30 13.38 -24.50
CA ILE A 100 -26.70 11.98 -24.28
C ILE A 100 -28.23 11.90 -24.37
N PRO A 101 -28.80 10.94 -25.14
CA PRO A 101 -30.25 10.74 -25.19
C PRO A 101 -30.84 10.43 -23.82
N GLU A 102 -32.01 10.98 -23.51
CA GLU A 102 -32.69 10.80 -22.21
C GLU A 102 -32.97 9.32 -21.89
N GLU A 103 -33.30 8.51 -22.90
CA GLU A 103 -33.47 7.06 -22.75
C GLU A 103 -32.16 6.39 -22.29
N THR A 104 -31.03 6.77 -22.87
CA THR A 104 -29.71 6.28 -22.48
C THR A 104 -29.35 6.71 -21.06
N ILE A 105 -29.66 7.96 -20.68
CA ILE A 105 -29.47 8.45 -19.30
C ILE A 105 -30.24 7.56 -18.31
N ASN A 106 -31.53 7.32 -18.57
CA ASN A 106 -32.37 6.50 -17.70
C ASN A 106 -31.89 5.03 -17.63
N ALA A 107 -31.42 4.48 -18.74
CA ALA A 107 -30.84 3.13 -18.77
C ALA A 107 -29.55 3.02 -17.94
N VAL A 108 -28.67 4.03 -18.03
CA VAL A 108 -27.43 4.10 -17.22
C VAL A 108 -27.79 4.21 -15.73
N ILE A 109 -28.71 5.09 -15.34
CA ILE A 109 -29.16 5.21 -13.95
C ILE A 109 -29.72 3.89 -13.44
N THR A 110 -30.54 3.20 -14.24
CA THR A 110 -31.12 1.90 -13.90
C THR A 110 -30.04 0.84 -13.67
N LEU A 111 -29.05 0.77 -14.56
CA LEU A 111 -27.94 -0.18 -14.43
C LEU A 111 -27.07 0.12 -13.19
N ILE A 112 -26.68 1.38 -12.99
CA ILE A 112 -25.88 1.79 -11.82
C ILE A 112 -26.65 1.49 -10.53
N LYS A 113 -27.96 1.78 -10.49
CA LYS A 113 -28.81 1.45 -9.34
C LYS A 113 -28.89 -0.06 -9.09
N ALA A 114 -28.96 -0.87 -10.13
CA ALA A 114 -28.92 -2.34 -10.01
C ALA A 114 -27.57 -2.87 -9.48
N CYS A 115 -26.49 -2.09 -9.60
CA CYS A 115 -25.18 -2.41 -9.03
C CYS A 115 -25.01 -1.93 -7.58
N GLU A 116 -25.98 -1.19 -7.02
CA GLU A 116 -25.92 -0.74 -5.62
C GLU A 116 -26.05 -1.94 -4.68
N HIS A 117 -25.17 -2.01 -3.69
CA HIS A 117 -25.20 -3.06 -2.68
C HIS A 117 -26.16 -2.68 -1.53
N PRO A 118 -26.92 -3.64 -0.96
CA PRO A 118 -27.87 -3.35 0.13
C PRO A 118 -27.24 -2.65 1.35
N ASP A 119 -25.98 -2.98 1.68
CA ASP A 119 -25.24 -2.39 2.80
C ASP A 119 -24.48 -1.10 2.44
N GLY A 120 -24.69 -0.57 1.23
CA GLY A 120 -24.03 0.62 0.71
C GLY A 120 -22.83 0.33 -0.20
N GLY A 121 -22.49 1.33 -1.02
CA GLY A 121 -21.51 1.18 -2.10
C GLY A 121 -22.09 0.53 -3.35
N TYR A 122 -21.27 0.40 -4.39
CA TYR A 122 -21.65 -0.22 -5.66
C TYR A 122 -20.68 -1.36 -6.01
N GLY A 123 -21.21 -2.45 -6.55
CA GLY A 123 -20.44 -3.57 -7.08
C GLY A 123 -20.10 -3.41 -8.55
N GLY A 124 -19.28 -4.33 -9.07
CA GLY A 124 -18.84 -4.34 -10.47
C GLY A 124 -19.94 -4.65 -11.50
N GLY A 125 -21.05 -5.19 -11.05
CA GLY A 125 -22.25 -5.52 -11.82
C GLY A 125 -23.41 -5.89 -10.87
N PRO A 126 -24.64 -6.07 -11.40
CA PRO A 126 -25.79 -6.40 -10.55
C PRO A 126 -25.58 -7.67 -9.73
N GLY A 127 -25.83 -7.58 -8.42
CA GLY A 127 -25.67 -8.68 -7.47
C GLY A 127 -24.23 -8.97 -7.02
N GLN A 128 -23.23 -8.20 -7.47
CA GLN A 128 -21.85 -8.33 -7.00
C GLN A 128 -21.62 -7.53 -5.69
N TYR A 129 -20.59 -7.92 -4.93
CA TYR A 129 -20.20 -7.21 -3.70
C TYR A 129 -19.77 -5.76 -3.97
N ALA A 130 -20.03 -4.88 -3.01
CA ALA A 130 -19.58 -3.50 -3.07
C ALA A 130 -18.05 -3.39 -3.07
N HIS A 131 -17.54 -2.51 -3.93
CA HIS A 131 -16.11 -2.27 -4.08
C HIS A 131 -15.86 -0.78 -4.36
N LEU A 132 -14.81 -0.19 -3.77
CA LEU A 132 -14.51 1.25 -3.86
C LEU A 132 -14.27 1.74 -5.30
N ALA A 133 -13.58 0.95 -6.13
CA ALA A 133 -13.40 1.28 -7.55
C ALA A 133 -14.72 1.47 -8.33
N PRO A 134 -15.63 0.47 -8.44
CA PRO A 134 -16.92 0.69 -9.09
C PRO A 134 -17.83 1.66 -8.30
N THR A 135 -17.64 1.83 -7.00
CA THR A 135 -18.34 2.89 -6.22
C THR A 135 -17.94 4.29 -6.70
N TYR A 136 -16.64 4.54 -6.85
CA TYR A 136 -16.14 5.81 -7.42
C TYR A 136 -16.69 6.00 -8.84
N ALA A 137 -16.60 4.97 -9.69
CA ALA A 137 -17.10 5.05 -11.05
C ALA A 137 -18.60 5.31 -11.12
N ALA A 138 -19.41 4.64 -10.30
CA ALA A 138 -20.85 4.86 -10.22
C ALA A 138 -21.18 6.30 -9.83
N VAL A 139 -20.56 6.83 -8.76
CA VAL A 139 -20.80 8.21 -8.31
C VAL A 139 -20.35 9.22 -9.36
N MET A 140 -19.15 9.09 -9.93
CA MET A 140 -18.65 10.00 -10.97
C MET A 140 -19.48 9.90 -12.25
N CYS A 141 -19.98 8.72 -12.61
CA CYS A 141 -20.91 8.55 -13.74
C CYS A 141 -22.20 9.34 -13.50
N LEU A 142 -22.83 9.18 -12.33
CA LEU A 142 -24.09 9.86 -11.99
C LEU A 142 -23.91 11.39 -11.93
N VAL A 143 -22.75 11.86 -11.45
CA VAL A 143 -22.36 13.28 -11.49
C VAL A 143 -22.21 13.76 -12.94
N SER A 144 -21.48 13.02 -13.78
CA SER A 144 -21.25 13.39 -15.19
C SER A 144 -22.53 13.44 -16.03
N LEU A 145 -23.59 12.71 -15.66
CA LEU A 145 -24.90 12.79 -16.33
C LEU A 145 -25.56 14.17 -16.21
N LYS A 146 -25.19 15.00 -15.24
CA LYS A 146 -25.80 16.33 -14.99
C LYS A 146 -27.34 16.26 -14.90
N ASN A 147 -27.85 15.25 -14.20
CA ASN A 147 -29.28 14.93 -14.11
C ASN A 147 -29.71 14.80 -12.65
N GLU A 148 -30.82 15.45 -12.27
CA GLU A 148 -31.32 15.45 -10.89
C GLU A 148 -31.65 14.03 -10.39
N LYS A 149 -32.36 13.23 -11.20
CA LYS A 149 -32.72 11.85 -10.85
C LYS A 149 -31.49 10.96 -10.64
N ALA A 150 -30.43 11.21 -11.40
CA ALA A 150 -29.17 10.49 -11.24
C ALA A 150 -28.56 10.73 -9.85
N LEU A 151 -28.51 11.99 -9.40
CA LEU A 151 -27.97 12.35 -8.08
C LEU A 151 -28.88 11.91 -6.94
N GLU A 152 -30.20 12.00 -7.10
CA GLU A 152 -31.19 11.52 -6.13
C GLU A 152 -31.14 10.00 -5.94
N SER A 153 -30.68 9.25 -6.95
CA SER A 153 -30.57 7.80 -6.87
C SER A 153 -29.51 7.30 -5.88
N ILE A 154 -28.58 8.17 -5.45
CA ILE A 154 -27.48 7.83 -4.54
C ILE A 154 -27.99 7.79 -3.10
N ASN A 155 -27.97 6.60 -2.48
CA ASN A 155 -28.24 6.49 -1.05
C ASN A 155 -27.01 6.93 -0.23
N LYS A 156 -26.93 8.23 0.04
CA LYS A 156 -25.82 8.89 0.75
C LYS A 156 -25.54 8.30 2.14
N GLU A 157 -26.57 7.87 2.87
CA GLU A 157 -26.41 7.31 4.21
C GLU A 157 -25.70 5.95 4.14
N SER A 158 -26.26 4.99 3.40
CA SER A 158 -25.65 3.66 3.25
C SER A 158 -24.26 3.74 2.62
N LEU A 159 -24.08 4.61 1.62
CA LEU A 159 -22.79 4.84 0.99
C LEU A 159 -21.75 5.32 2.01
N PHE A 160 -22.10 6.28 2.87
CA PHE A 160 -21.17 6.77 3.88
C PHE A 160 -20.83 5.71 4.94
N GLN A 161 -21.80 4.87 5.33
CA GLN A 161 -21.53 3.73 6.21
C GLN A 161 -20.57 2.72 5.58
N TYR A 162 -20.74 2.42 4.29
CA TYR A 162 -19.81 1.56 3.54
C TYR A 162 -18.39 2.16 3.47
N LEU A 163 -18.26 3.47 3.20
CA LEU A 163 -16.96 4.15 3.19
C LEU A 163 -16.27 4.08 4.56
N LYS A 164 -17.03 4.23 5.65
CA LYS A 164 -16.51 4.05 7.02
C LYS A 164 -16.08 2.62 7.29
N ALA A 165 -16.88 1.63 6.90
CA ALA A 165 -16.57 0.22 7.07
C ALA A 165 -15.34 -0.21 6.27
N SER A 166 -15.05 0.47 5.16
CA SER A 166 -13.87 0.22 4.32
C SER A 166 -12.57 0.74 4.96
N LYS A 167 -12.63 1.60 5.97
CA LYS A 167 -11.44 2.18 6.61
C LYS A 167 -10.66 1.11 7.39
N HIS A 168 -9.34 1.05 7.16
CA HIS A 168 -8.47 0.17 7.95
C HIS A 168 -8.37 0.69 9.40
N PRO A 169 -8.58 -0.14 10.43
CA PRO A 169 -8.66 0.30 11.83
C PRO A 169 -7.35 0.86 12.40
N ILE A 170 -6.20 0.58 11.77
CA ILE A 170 -4.87 0.90 12.31
C ILE A 170 -4.00 1.73 11.35
N HIS A 171 -4.13 1.52 10.04
CA HIS A 171 -3.08 1.90 9.08
C HIS A 171 -3.43 3.15 8.28
N GLY A 172 -4.60 3.76 8.47
CA GLY A 172 -5.00 4.96 7.71
C GLY A 172 -5.43 4.70 6.26
N GLY A 173 -5.04 3.59 5.64
CA GLY A 173 -5.55 3.14 4.35
C GLY A 173 -7.01 2.64 4.40
N PHE A 174 -7.55 2.29 3.24
CA PHE A 174 -8.90 1.70 3.10
C PHE A 174 -8.81 0.38 2.34
N TYR A 175 -9.65 -0.58 2.69
CA TYR A 175 -9.88 -1.76 1.89
C TYR A 175 -10.65 -1.40 0.62
N MET A 176 -10.23 -1.95 -0.52
CA MET A 176 -10.97 -1.78 -1.79
C MET A 176 -12.35 -2.44 -1.73
N HIS A 177 -12.50 -3.52 -0.98
CA HIS A 177 -13.77 -4.13 -0.60
C HIS A 177 -13.58 -4.96 0.68
N PHE A 178 -14.64 -5.48 1.29
CA PHE A 178 -14.50 -6.31 2.49
C PHE A 178 -13.59 -7.51 2.23
N GLY A 179 -12.50 -7.63 3.00
CA GLY A 179 -11.48 -8.67 2.84
C GLY A 179 -10.55 -8.52 1.63
N GLY A 180 -10.63 -7.40 0.90
CA GLY A 180 -9.83 -7.12 -0.29
C GLY A 180 -8.47 -6.49 0.00
N GLU A 181 -7.82 -6.00 -1.06
CA GLU A 181 -6.54 -5.32 -0.99
C GLU A 181 -6.65 -3.90 -0.39
N ILE A 182 -5.52 -3.35 0.05
CA ILE A 182 -5.38 -1.96 0.51
C ILE A 182 -4.29 -1.31 -0.32
N ASP A 183 -4.63 -0.37 -1.18
CA ASP A 183 -3.66 0.44 -1.92
C ASP A 183 -4.20 1.86 -2.17
N MET A 184 -3.34 2.73 -2.70
CA MET A 184 -3.58 4.16 -2.86
C MET A 184 -4.91 4.52 -3.55
N ARG A 185 -5.44 3.62 -4.41
CA ARG A 185 -6.74 3.82 -5.08
C ARG A 185 -7.87 3.96 -4.08
N SER A 186 -7.84 3.19 -2.99
CA SER A 186 -8.92 3.14 -2.00
C SER A 186 -9.09 4.49 -1.31
N ALA A 187 -7.97 5.09 -0.89
CA ALA A 187 -7.95 6.41 -0.25
C ALA A 187 -8.50 7.49 -1.20
N TYR A 188 -8.01 7.55 -2.44
CA TYR A 188 -8.52 8.51 -3.42
C TYR A 188 -10.02 8.31 -3.70
N CYS A 189 -10.45 7.07 -3.96
CA CYS A 189 -11.85 6.78 -4.26
C CYS A 189 -12.77 7.25 -3.12
N ALA A 190 -12.48 6.86 -1.87
CA ALA A 190 -13.29 7.22 -0.72
C ALA A 190 -13.38 8.74 -0.51
N LEU A 191 -12.24 9.43 -0.55
CA LEU A 191 -12.18 10.88 -0.33
C LEU A 191 -12.84 11.67 -1.47
N ALA A 192 -12.60 11.27 -2.72
CA ALA A 192 -13.19 11.94 -3.88
C ALA A 192 -14.72 11.83 -3.88
N ILE A 193 -15.26 10.65 -3.56
CA ILE A 193 -16.71 10.45 -3.36
C ILE A 193 -17.22 11.38 -2.27
N CYS A 194 -16.59 11.40 -1.10
CA CYS A 194 -17.06 12.24 0.00
C CYS A 194 -17.13 13.72 -0.40
N GLN A 195 -16.10 14.23 -1.06
CA GLN A 195 -16.04 15.63 -1.43
C GLN A 195 -17.09 16.02 -2.48
N ILE A 196 -17.24 15.23 -3.55
CA ILE A 196 -18.06 15.62 -4.70
C ILE A 196 -19.57 15.63 -4.38
N ILE A 197 -20.04 14.71 -3.53
CA ILE A 197 -21.45 14.61 -3.10
C ILE A 197 -21.70 15.14 -1.68
N GLY A 198 -20.68 15.71 -1.03
CA GLY A 198 -20.78 16.45 0.24
C GLY A 198 -21.04 15.60 1.49
N LEU A 199 -20.40 14.44 1.59
CA LEU A 199 -20.35 13.58 2.79
C LEU A 199 -19.25 14.07 3.78
N PRO A 200 -19.34 13.73 5.08
CA PRO A 200 -18.39 14.24 6.08
C PRO A 200 -17.03 13.51 6.01
N MET A 201 -16.16 14.00 5.12
CA MET A 201 -14.82 13.44 4.90
C MET A 201 -13.94 13.43 6.16
N ASP A 202 -14.08 14.42 7.04
CA ASP A 202 -13.26 14.54 8.27
C ASP A 202 -13.41 13.33 9.21
N GLU A 203 -14.54 12.61 9.15
CA GLU A 203 -14.76 11.39 9.93
C GLU A 203 -14.03 10.16 9.35
N LEU A 204 -13.49 10.25 8.13
CA LEU A 204 -12.80 9.17 7.42
C LEU A 204 -11.29 9.38 7.27
N SER A 205 -10.86 10.64 7.25
CA SER A 205 -9.52 11.04 6.83
C SER A 205 -8.44 10.87 7.91
N ASP A 206 -8.82 10.48 9.13
CA ASP A 206 -7.87 10.29 10.23
C ASP A 206 -6.82 9.22 9.91
N GLY A 207 -5.55 9.57 10.13
CA GLY A 207 -4.38 8.77 9.76
C GLY A 207 -4.17 8.52 8.26
N THR A 208 -5.08 8.95 7.38
CA THR A 208 -4.98 8.69 5.93
C THR A 208 -3.80 9.43 5.32
N ALA A 209 -3.59 10.70 5.70
CA ALA A 209 -2.52 11.52 5.14
C ALA A 209 -1.13 10.93 5.48
N GLU A 210 -0.94 10.43 6.70
CA GLU A 210 0.29 9.79 7.14
C GLU A 210 0.58 8.50 6.34
N TRP A 211 -0.45 7.70 6.09
CA TRP A 211 -0.33 6.49 5.28
C TRP A 211 -0.04 6.80 3.80
N VAL A 212 -0.73 7.78 3.21
CA VAL A 212 -0.46 8.23 1.84
C VAL A 212 1.01 8.68 1.71
N ILE A 213 1.51 9.47 2.67
CA ILE A 213 2.89 9.95 2.67
C ILE A 213 3.91 8.82 2.81
N SER A 214 3.61 7.76 3.57
CA SER A 214 4.49 6.59 3.64
C SER A 214 4.66 5.84 2.31
N CYS A 215 3.83 6.14 1.32
CA CYS A 215 3.92 5.55 -0.02
C CYS A 215 4.75 6.41 -0.99
N GLN A 216 5.24 7.60 -0.58
CA GLN A 216 6.19 8.35 -1.39
C GLN A 216 7.52 7.59 -1.44
N THR A 217 8.05 7.39 -2.64
CA THR A 217 9.21 6.53 -2.89
C THR A 217 10.49 7.35 -3.02
N TYR A 218 11.64 6.66 -3.06
CA TYR A 218 12.93 7.29 -3.35
C TYR A 218 12.98 7.98 -4.72
N GLU A 219 12.14 7.56 -5.68
CA GLU A 219 12.10 8.16 -7.01
C GLU A 219 11.48 9.57 -6.97
N GLY A 220 10.58 9.81 -5.99
CA GLY A 220 9.85 11.06 -5.75
C GLY A 220 8.34 10.97 -5.97
N GLY A 221 7.89 10.06 -6.86
CA GLY A 221 6.47 9.71 -7.00
C GLY A 221 5.99 8.74 -5.92
N PHE A 222 4.71 8.33 -6.00
CA PHE A 222 4.09 7.44 -5.03
C PHE A 222 3.85 6.04 -5.60
N GLY A 223 4.08 5.04 -4.75
CA GLY A 223 3.66 3.67 -4.97
C GLY A 223 2.21 3.43 -4.55
N GLY A 224 1.69 2.25 -4.87
CA GLY A 224 0.34 1.83 -4.44
C GLY A 224 0.28 1.56 -2.94
N GLU A 225 1.39 1.06 -2.40
CA GLU A 225 1.60 0.75 -0.99
C GLU A 225 3.03 1.18 -0.59
N PRO A 226 3.34 1.27 0.72
CA PRO A 226 4.71 1.54 1.16
C PRO A 226 5.71 0.58 0.52
N TYR A 227 6.87 1.10 0.15
CA TYR A 227 7.99 0.33 -0.45
C TYR A 227 7.75 -0.23 -1.86
N THR A 228 6.69 0.18 -2.55
CA THR A 228 6.45 -0.17 -3.97
C THR A 228 7.01 0.88 -4.93
N GLU A 229 7.18 0.54 -6.21
CA GLU A 229 7.68 1.44 -7.27
C GLU A 229 6.74 2.64 -7.50
N ALA A 230 7.28 3.82 -7.79
CA ALA A 230 6.46 4.99 -8.09
C ALA A 230 5.70 4.81 -9.41
N HIS A 231 4.41 5.13 -9.43
CA HIS A 231 3.55 4.89 -10.59
C HIS A 231 2.54 6.02 -10.81
N GLY A 232 2.37 6.47 -12.07
CA GLY A 232 1.55 7.65 -12.41
C GLY A 232 0.14 7.61 -11.82
N GLY A 233 -0.56 6.49 -11.98
CA GLY A 233 -1.91 6.31 -11.39
C GLY A 233 -1.94 6.44 -9.86
N TYR A 234 -0.97 5.85 -9.14
CA TYR A 234 -0.91 5.94 -7.68
C TYR A 234 -0.42 7.32 -7.22
N THR A 235 0.55 7.93 -7.93
CA THR A 235 0.97 9.32 -7.71
C THR A 235 -0.19 10.28 -7.85
N PHE A 236 -1.02 10.15 -8.89
CA PHE A 236 -2.24 10.97 -9.01
C PHE A 236 -3.17 10.76 -7.82
N CYS A 237 -3.49 9.51 -7.49
CA CYS A 237 -4.38 9.20 -6.36
C CYS A 237 -3.86 9.80 -5.05
N ALA A 238 -2.55 9.69 -4.78
CA ALA A 238 -1.90 10.24 -3.60
C ALA A 238 -1.98 11.77 -3.56
N VAL A 239 -1.58 12.43 -4.65
CA VAL A 239 -1.60 13.90 -4.74
C VAL A 239 -3.02 14.43 -4.60
N ALA A 240 -3.97 13.86 -5.35
CA ALA A 240 -5.38 14.26 -5.28
C ALA A 240 -5.97 14.03 -3.87
N ALA A 241 -5.67 12.89 -3.23
CA ALA A 241 -6.09 12.63 -1.85
C ALA A 241 -5.53 13.66 -0.86
N LEU A 242 -4.25 14.01 -0.98
CA LEU A 242 -3.61 15.01 -0.12
C LEU A 242 -4.15 16.43 -0.36
N VAL A 243 -4.48 16.78 -1.61
CA VAL A 243 -5.16 18.03 -1.95
C VAL A 243 -6.55 18.08 -1.31
N LEU A 244 -7.33 17.00 -1.44
CA LEU A 244 -8.67 16.88 -0.83
C LEU A 244 -8.64 17.05 0.70
N MET A 245 -7.60 16.55 1.36
CA MET A 245 -7.45 16.64 2.81
C MET A 245 -6.79 17.95 3.30
N ASP A 246 -6.36 18.87 2.42
CA ASP A 246 -5.49 20.02 2.76
C ASP A 246 -4.16 19.59 3.45
N ARG A 247 -3.53 18.53 2.93
CA ARG A 247 -2.31 17.93 3.48
C ARG A 247 -1.16 17.80 2.47
N PHE A 248 -1.25 18.41 1.30
CA PHE A 248 -0.19 18.38 0.28
C PHE A 248 1.18 18.85 0.79
N ARG A 249 1.21 19.80 1.73
CA ARG A 249 2.44 20.27 2.41
C ARG A 249 3.29 19.19 3.11
N LEU A 250 2.78 17.97 3.25
CA LEU A 250 3.53 16.84 3.79
C LEU A 250 4.43 16.15 2.76
N VAL A 251 4.17 16.38 1.46
CA VAL A 251 4.92 15.77 0.36
C VAL A 251 6.34 16.33 0.32
N ASP A 252 7.32 15.46 0.07
CA ASP A 252 8.62 15.91 -0.44
C ASP A 252 8.40 16.45 -1.87
N PHE A 253 8.13 17.75 -1.94
CA PHE A 253 7.69 18.42 -3.16
C PHE A 253 8.76 18.41 -4.26
N GLU A 254 10.03 18.62 -3.89
CA GLU A 254 11.13 18.71 -4.87
C GLU A 254 11.33 17.36 -5.57
N SER A 255 11.32 16.26 -4.81
CA SER A 255 11.42 14.92 -5.39
C SER A 255 10.21 14.57 -6.25
N LEU A 256 8.99 14.91 -5.81
CA LEU A 256 7.77 14.70 -6.60
C LEU A 256 7.83 15.46 -7.92
N LEU A 257 8.16 16.75 -7.88
CA LEU A 257 8.21 17.58 -9.08
C LEU A 257 9.26 17.05 -10.06
N ARG A 258 10.45 16.69 -9.57
CA ARG A 258 11.50 16.05 -10.38
C ARG A 258 11.01 14.74 -11.00
N TRP A 259 10.25 13.95 -10.27
CA TRP A 259 9.74 12.67 -10.76
C TRP A 259 8.71 12.86 -11.86
N VAL A 260 7.65 13.65 -11.61
CA VAL A 260 6.53 13.86 -12.55
C VAL A 260 7.03 14.49 -13.86
N THR A 261 7.92 15.49 -13.78
CA THR A 261 8.50 16.16 -14.97
C THR A 261 9.33 15.21 -15.84
N ARG A 262 9.89 14.14 -15.27
CA ARG A 262 10.65 13.11 -15.99
C ARG A 262 9.78 11.94 -16.47
N ARG A 263 8.45 12.10 -16.45
CA ARG A 263 7.49 11.13 -17.01
C ARG A 263 7.00 11.50 -18.40
N GLN A 264 7.14 12.76 -18.81
CA GLN A 264 6.86 13.13 -20.19
C GLN A 264 7.98 12.63 -21.09
N MET A 265 7.61 11.96 -22.17
CA MET A 265 8.51 11.33 -23.10
C MET A 265 9.04 12.38 -24.07
N ARG A 266 10.36 12.54 -24.10
CA ARG A 266 11.04 13.62 -24.83
C ARG A 266 10.89 13.55 -26.35
N TYR A 267 10.64 12.37 -26.91
CA TYR A 267 10.46 12.18 -28.35
C TYR A 267 8.98 12.14 -28.71
N GLU A 268 8.21 11.27 -28.06
CA GLU A 268 6.80 11.00 -28.37
C GLU A 268 5.85 12.10 -27.88
N GLY A 269 6.21 12.84 -26.82
CA GLY A 269 5.39 13.89 -26.22
C GLY A 269 4.34 13.44 -25.20
N GLY A 270 3.93 12.17 -25.26
CA GLY A 270 3.06 11.53 -24.27
C GLY A 270 3.76 11.27 -22.93
N PHE A 271 3.09 10.54 -22.02
CA PHE A 271 3.65 10.19 -20.73
C PHE A 271 3.85 8.67 -20.57
N GLN A 272 4.91 8.28 -19.86
CA GLN A 272 5.07 6.94 -19.31
C GLN A 272 4.55 6.88 -17.86
N GLY A 273 4.03 5.72 -17.46
CA GLY A 273 3.55 5.53 -16.09
C GLY A 273 4.66 5.44 -15.04
N ARG A 274 5.84 4.95 -15.43
CA ARG A 274 6.97 4.65 -14.56
C ARG A 274 8.28 4.81 -15.31
N THR A 275 9.39 4.93 -14.58
CA THR A 275 10.74 5.02 -15.16
C THR A 275 11.02 3.81 -16.08
N ASN A 276 11.57 4.04 -17.28
CA ASN A 276 11.95 2.98 -18.22
C ASN A 276 10.79 2.10 -18.72
N LYS A 277 9.57 2.65 -18.78
CA LYS A 277 8.40 1.99 -19.38
C LYS A 277 7.93 2.80 -20.58
N LEU A 278 7.15 2.17 -21.46
CA LEU A 278 6.70 2.79 -22.69
C LEU A 278 5.70 3.93 -22.41
N VAL A 279 5.61 4.85 -23.36
CA VAL A 279 4.51 5.83 -23.45
C VAL A 279 3.16 5.13 -23.52
N ASP A 280 2.13 5.74 -22.91
CA ASP A 280 0.75 5.25 -22.95
C ASP A 280 -0.25 6.41 -22.78
N GLY A 281 -1.26 6.44 -23.64
CA GLY A 281 -2.30 7.46 -23.72
C GLY A 281 -3.10 7.69 -22.44
N CYS A 282 -3.26 6.69 -21.56
CA CYS A 282 -3.99 6.89 -20.31
C CYS A 282 -3.22 7.80 -19.32
N TYR A 283 -1.88 7.83 -19.40
CA TYR A 283 -1.07 8.71 -18.55
C TYR A 283 -1.13 10.17 -18.96
N SER A 284 -1.72 10.49 -20.12
CA SER A 284 -2.10 11.87 -20.46
C SER A 284 -2.96 12.50 -19.35
N PHE A 285 -3.84 11.71 -18.72
CA PHE A 285 -4.53 12.14 -17.51
C PHE A 285 -3.73 11.84 -16.23
N TRP A 286 -3.32 10.58 -16.00
CA TRP A 286 -2.75 10.20 -14.70
C TRP A 286 -1.45 10.94 -14.35
N GLN A 287 -0.65 11.37 -15.33
CA GLN A 287 0.50 12.26 -15.09
C GLN A 287 0.13 13.72 -15.34
N GLY A 288 -0.54 14.02 -16.46
CA GLY A 288 -0.88 15.39 -16.85
C GLY A 288 -1.76 16.12 -15.82
N ALA A 289 -2.69 15.43 -15.17
CA ALA A 289 -3.57 16.01 -14.17
C ALA A 289 -2.88 16.31 -12.83
N ILE A 290 -1.63 15.86 -12.60
CA ILE A 290 -0.88 16.19 -11.37
C ILE A 290 -0.43 17.65 -11.39
N TYR A 291 -0.08 18.19 -12.57
CA TYR A 291 0.37 19.58 -12.72
C TYR A 291 -0.63 20.62 -12.23
N PRO A 292 -1.92 20.61 -12.63
CA PRO A 292 -2.88 21.58 -12.12
C PRO A 292 -3.16 21.43 -10.62
N LEU A 293 -2.96 20.24 -10.05
CA LEU A 293 -3.03 20.05 -8.60
C LEU A 293 -1.85 20.73 -7.91
N ILE A 294 -0.62 20.51 -8.38
CA ILE A 294 0.58 21.19 -7.88
C ILE A 294 0.44 22.71 -8.01
N ASP A 295 0.04 23.20 -9.18
CA ASP A 295 -0.10 24.64 -9.45
C ASP A 295 -1.11 25.29 -8.49
N GLY A 296 -2.24 24.63 -8.25
CA GLY A 296 -3.26 25.09 -7.30
C GLY A 296 -2.75 25.14 -5.86
N GLU A 297 -1.95 24.16 -5.44
CA GLU A 297 -1.34 24.14 -4.10
C GLU A 297 -0.26 25.21 -3.95
N MET A 298 0.59 25.42 -4.96
CA MET A 298 1.61 26.47 -4.94
C MET A 298 0.96 27.86 -4.88
N GLU A 299 -0.09 28.08 -5.67
CA GLU A 299 -0.86 29.32 -5.65
C GLU A 299 -1.53 29.54 -4.28
N ARG A 300 -2.12 28.49 -3.69
CA ARG A 300 -2.74 28.58 -2.35
C ARG A 300 -1.72 28.92 -1.25
N GLU A 301 -0.49 28.44 -1.37
CA GLU A 301 0.60 28.78 -0.45
C GLU A 301 1.25 30.14 -0.75
N GLY A 302 0.84 30.82 -1.83
CA GLY A 302 1.40 32.10 -2.25
C GLY A 302 2.85 31.99 -2.72
N LYS A 303 3.26 30.82 -3.22
CA LYS A 303 4.60 30.59 -3.76
C LYS A 303 4.67 31.08 -5.20
N ASP A 304 5.71 31.84 -5.51
CA ASP A 304 6.04 32.21 -6.88
C ASP A 304 6.61 30.96 -7.58
N PHE A 305 5.85 30.40 -8.51
CA PHE A 305 6.11 29.11 -9.14
C PHE A 305 5.67 29.14 -10.60
N GLU A 306 6.54 28.67 -11.50
CA GLU A 306 6.20 28.52 -12.90
C GLU A 306 5.16 27.40 -13.07
N LYS A 307 3.94 27.77 -13.49
CA LYS A 307 2.83 26.84 -13.67
C LYS A 307 3.04 25.91 -14.86
N GLY A 308 2.50 24.69 -14.78
CA GLY A 308 2.43 23.76 -15.90
C GLY A 308 3.78 23.32 -16.44
N LEU A 309 4.63 22.76 -15.58
CA LEU A 309 5.98 22.27 -15.94
C LEU A 309 5.97 20.97 -16.77
N PHE A 310 5.22 20.98 -17.87
CA PHE A 310 5.23 19.98 -18.94
C PHE A 310 4.98 20.68 -20.27
N ASP A 311 5.35 20.04 -21.38
CA ASP A 311 5.04 20.55 -22.71
C ASP A 311 3.62 20.13 -23.10
N SER A 312 2.66 21.02 -22.88
CA SER A 312 1.26 20.78 -23.21
C SER A 312 1.02 20.60 -24.70
N ARG A 313 1.82 21.24 -25.56
CA ARG A 313 1.69 21.11 -27.02
C ARG A 313 2.12 19.73 -27.48
N MET A 314 3.22 19.20 -26.96
CA MET A 314 3.65 17.82 -27.25
C MET A 314 2.61 16.78 -26.79
N LEU A 315 1.89 17.03 -25.68
CA LEU A 315 0.82 16.12 -25.24
C LEU A 315 -0.39 16.14 -26.18
N GLU A 316 -0.76 17.31 -26.72
CA GLU A 316 -1.76 17.41 -27.79
C GLU A 316 -1.31 16.65 -29.04
N GLU A 317 -0.06 16.83 -29.46
CA GLU A 317 0.53 16.12 -30.61
C GLU A 317 0.47 14.60 -30.43
N TYR A 318 0.88 14.08 -29.26
CA TYR A 318 0.79 12.65 -28.93
C TYR A 318 -0.66 12.14 -28.93
N THR A 319 -1.62 12.96 -28.51
CA THR A 319 -3.04 12.59 -28.52
C THR A 319 -3.52 12.29 -29.93
N PHE A 320 -3.21 13.16 -30.89
CA PHE A 320 -3.66 13.00 -32.28
C PHE A 320 -2.84 11.99 -33.07
N VAL A 321 -1.52 11.92 -32.84
CA VAL A 321 -0.65 10.97 -33.54
C VAL A 321 -0.73 9.59 -32.92
N GLY A 322 -0.56 9.45 -31.60
CA GLY A 322 -0.45 8.14 -30.95
C GLY A 322 -1.79 7.49 -30.62
N CYS A 323 -2.77 8.29 -30.21
CA CYS A 323 -3.93 7.78 -29.47
C CYS A 323 -5.24 7.77 -30.26
N GLN A 324 -5.41 8.68 -31.23
CA GLN A 324 -6.68 8.81 -31.97
C GLN A 324 -6.84 7.65 -32.99
N SER A 325 -8.05 7.07 -33.03
CA SER A 325 -8.45 6.12 -34.07
C SER A 325 -9.36 6.77 -35.10
N LYS A 326 -9.13 6.46 -36.39
CA LYS A 326 -9.95 6.91 -37.53
C LYS A 326 -11.39 6.37 -37.47
N ASP A 327 -11.62 5.26 -36.77
CA ASP A 327 -12.92 4.60 -36.63
C ASP A 327 -13.69 5.00 -35.37
N GLY A 328 -13.13 5.90 -34.56
CA GLY A 328 -13.68 6.32 -33.27
C GLY A 328 -13.02 5.59 -32.08
N GLY A 329 -13.15 6.20 -30.90
CA GLY A 329 -12.38 5.84 -29.70
C GLY A 329 -10.92 6.32 -29.72
N PHE A 330 -10.27 6.23 -28.56
CA PHE A 330 -8.83 6.36 -28.38
C PHE A 330 -8.24 5.08 -27.78
N ARG A 331 -6.91 4.98 -27.81
CA ARG A 331 -6.12 3.81 -27.40
C ARG A 331 -4.88 4.24 -26.62
N ASP A 332 -4.19 3.25 -26.06
CA ASP A 332 -2.87 3.38 -25.44
C ASP A 332 -1.84 4.01 -26.40
N LYS A 333 -1.59 3.33 -27.53
CA LYS A 333 -0.63 3.70 -28.59
C LYS A 333 -1.02 3.01 -29.92
N PRO A 334 -0.39 3.33 -31.07
CA PRO A 334 -0.88 2.90 -32.39
C PRO A 334 -1.10 1.39 -32.61
N ASP A 335 -0.28 0.51 -32.02
CA ASP A 335 -0.40 -0.95 -32.15
C ASP A 335 -1.46 -1.58 -31.21
N LYS A 336 -2.21 -0.77 -30.45
CA LYS A 336 -3.24 -1.24 -29.52
C LYS A 336 -4.66 -0.98 -30.02
N GLY A 337 -5.58 -1.84 -29.57
CA GLY A 337 -7.01 -1.67 -29.82
C GLY A 337 -7.59 -0.47 -29.09
N VAL A 338 -8.71 0.06 -29.60
CA VAL A 338 -9.48 1.10 -28.91
C VAL A 338 -10.33 0.52 -27.79
N ASP A 339 -10.47 1.27 -26.71
CA ASP A 339 -11.34 0.90 -25.59
C ASP A 339 -11.91 2.11 -24.87
N LEU A 340 -12.89 1.88 -24.00
CA LEU A 340 -13.55 2.93 -23.22
C LEU A 340 -12.59 3.62 -22.24
N TYR A 341 -11.68 2.87 -21.63
CA TYR A 341 -10.73 3.37 -20.62
C TYR A 341 -9.81 4.44 -21.24
N HIS A 342 -9.10 4.09 -22.31
CA HIS A 342 -8.21 5.02 -23.00
C HIS A 342 -8.99 6.16 -23.66
N THR A 343 -10.17 5.90 -24.22
CA THR A 343 -11.04 6.97 -24.73
C THR A 343 -11.34 8.03 -23.66
N CYS A 344 -11.66 7.62 -22.44
CA CYS A 344 -11.90 8.53 -21.33
C CYS A 344 -10.62 9.30 -20.94
N TYR A 345 -9.55 8.57 -20.59
CA TYR A 345 -8.36 9.21 -20.00
C TYR A 345 -7.50 9.99 -20.99
N VAL A 346 -7.50 9.63 -22.28
CA VAL A 346 -6.86 10.44 -23.32
C VAL A 346 -7.61 11.76 -23.49
N LEU A 347 -8.94 11.74 -23.54
CA LEU A 347 -9.75 12.97 -23.62
C LEU A 347 -9.62 13.84 -22.38
N SER A 348 -9.57 13.24 -21.19
CA SER A 348 -9.30 13.95 -19.95
C SER A 348 -7.92 14.63 -19.97
N GLY A 349 -6.89 13.92 -20.45
CA GLY A 349 -5.55 14.47 -20.62
C GLY A 349 -5.49 15.59 -21.66
N LEU A 350 -6.22 15.46 -22.77
CA LEU A 350 -6.35 16.49 -23.80
C LEU A 350 -6.98 17.77 -23.23
N SER A 351 -8.04 17.64 -22.43
CA SER A 351 -8.68 18.77 -21.75
C SER A 351 -7.68 19.53 -20.86
N VAL A 352 -6.86 18.80 -20.09
CA VAL A 352 -5.78 19.41 -19.28
C VAL A 352 -4.75 20.11 -20.17
N ALA A 353 -4.25 19.44 -21.21
CA ALA A 353 -3.24 20.00 -22.12
C ALA A 353 -3.72 21.29 -22.80
N GLN A 354 -4.95 21.29 -23.32
CA GLN A 354 -5.52 22.43 -24.03
C GLN A 354 -5.62 23.68 -23.14
N LYS A 355 -5.92 23.53 -21.85
CA LYS A 355 -5.90 24.65 -20.91
C LYS A 355 -4.53 25.32 -20.86
N TYR A 356 -3.47 24.53 -20.65
CA TYR A 356 -2.10 25.06 -20.59
C TYR A 356 -1.62 25.61 -21.93
N SER A 357 -1.96 24.97 -23.04
CA SER A 357 -1.61 25.48 -24.37
C SER A 357 -2.29 26.81 -24.67
N ARG A 358 -3.56 27.00 -24.29
CA ARG A 358 -4.24 28.29 -24.42
C ARG A 358 -3.57 29.35 -23.55
N ASP A 359 -3.30 29.02 -22.29
CA ASP A 359 -2.72 29.96 -21.33
C ASP A 359 -1.29 30.38 -21.71
N LYS A 360 -0.46 29.44 -22.19
CA LYS A 360 0.96 29.67 -22.50
C LYS A 360 1.23 30.08 -23.95
N LEU A 361 0.47 29.53 -24.91
CA LEU A 361 0.73 29.66 -26.34
C LEU A 361 -0.36 30.44 -27.09
N GLY A 362 -1.43 30.84 -26.40
CA GLY A 362 -2.56 31.58 -27.00
C GLY A 362 -3.41 30.77 -27.98
N SER A 363 -3.16 29.47 -28.14
CA SER A 363 -3.83 28.59 -29.10
C SER A 363 -3.75 27.12 -28.70
N ILE A 364 -4.58 26.27 -29.32
CA ILE A 364 -4.54 24.80 -29.22
C ILE A 364 -4.19 24.19 -30.58
N LEU A 365 -3.82 22.91 -30.61
CA LEU A 365 -3.48 22.20 -31.84
C LEU A 365 -4.73 21.96 -32.69
N GLY A 366 -4.68 22.38 -33.95
CA GLY A 366 -5.84 22.35 -34.87
C GLY A 366 -6.93 23.40 -34.59
N GLY A 367 -6.69 24.35 -33.67
CA GLY A 367 -7.61 25.46 -33.39
C GLY A 367 -8.90 25.05 -32.66
N ASP A 368 -9.83 26.01 -32.52
CA ASP A 368 -11.01 25.89 -31.65
C ASP A 368 -11.95 24.72 -31.97
N ALA A 369 -11.92 24.19 -33.20
CA ALA A 369 -12.69 23.00 -33.57
C ALA A 369 -12.31 21.75 -32.74
N ASN A 370 -11.07 21.71 -32.24
CA ASN A 370 -10.56 20.65 -31.39
C ASN A 370 -10.81 20.85 -29.91
N LEU A 371 -11.35 22.01 -29.50
CA LEU A 371 -11.57 22.33 -28.10
C LEU A 371 -12.51 21.31 -27.46
N VAL A 372 -12.13 20.78 -26.30
CA VAL A 372 -12.99 19.91 -25.48
C VAL A 372 -13.32 20.59 -24.15
N ALA A 373 -14.37 20.12 -23.47
CA ALA A 373 -14.81 20.73 -22.22
C ALA A 373 -13.72 20.64 -21.14
N GLU A 374 -13.60 21.69 -20.33
CA GLU A 374 -12.68 21.73 -19.19
C GLU A 374 -13.13 20.75 -18.09
N ILE A 375 -12.17 20.00 -17.55
CA ILE A 375 -12.38 19.10 -16.42
C ILE A 375 -11.83 19.68 -15.11
N ASN A 376 -12.45 19.31 -13.99
CA ASN A 376 -11.79 19.40 -12.69
C ASN A 376 -10.84 18.19 -12.56
N PRO A 377 -9.51 18.43 -12.48
CA PRO A 377 -8.52 17.36 -12.45
C PRO A 377 -8.54 16.55 -11.15
N VAL A 378 -9.07 17.08 -10.04
CA VAL A 378 -9.17 16.34 -8.77
C VAL A 378 -10.14 15.16 -8.90
N PHE A 379 -11.28 15.37 -9.57
CA PHE A 379 -12.36 14.38 -9.66
C PHE A 379 -12.42 13.66 -11.00
N ASN A 380 -11.80 14.22 -12.04
CA ASN A 380 -12.00 13.85 -13.43
C ASN A 380 -13.48 13.85 -13.84
N VAL A 381 -14.16 14.98 -13.60
CA VAL A 381 -15.48 15.29 -14.16
C VAL A 381 -15.41 16.68 -14.79
N THR A 382 -16.30 17.01 -15.73
CA THR A 382 -16.32 18.37 -16.29
C THR A 382 -16.64 19.40 -15.20
N VAL A 383 -16.09 20.61 -15.31
CA VAL A 383 -16.34 21.69 -14.33
C VAL A 383 -17.84 21.96 -14.15
N ASP A 384 -18.60 21.87 -15.25
CA ASP A 384 -20.05 21.97 -15.23
C ASP A 384 -20.73 20.85 -14.44
N ALA A 385 -20.24 19.60 -14.55
CA ALA A 385 -20.79 18.47 -13.81
C ALA A 385 -20.54 18.57 -12.32
N GLU A 386 -19.33 19.00 -11.92
CA GLU A 386 -19.01 19.30 -10.53
C GLU A 386 -19.92 20.40 -9.97
N LYS A 387 -20.07 21.50 -10.72
CA LYS A 387 -20.91 22.63 -10.32
C LYS A 387 -22.35 22.19 -10.11
N PHE A 388 -22.91 21.43 -11.05
CA PHE A 388 -24.25 20.86 -10.95
C PHE A 388 -24.41 20.00 -9.69
N ALA A 389 -23.49 19.07 -9.43
CA ALA A 389 -23.55 18.19 -8.25
C ALA A 389 -23.49 18.95 -6.91
N LYS A 390 -22.65 20.00 -6.83
CA LYS A 390 -22.55 20.86 -5.64
C LYS A 390 -23.82 21.67 -5.42
N GLU A 391 -24.40 22.23 -6.47
CA GLU A 391 -25.65 23.01 -6.40
C GLU A 391 -26.82 22.14 -5.90
N GLU A 392 -26.98 20.93 -6.45
CA GLU A 392 -28.02 19.99 -6.00
C GLU A 392 -27.83 19.55 -4.54
N THR A 393 -26.58 19.27 -4.15
CA THR A 393 -26.27 18.91 -2.76
C THR A 393 -26.61 20.05 -1.78
N MET A 394 -26.47 21.32 -2.19
CA MET A 394 -26.87 22.47 -1.37
C MET A 394 -28.39 22.66 -1.30
N LYS A 395 -29.15 22.34 -2.36
CA LYS A 395 -30.63 22.40 -2.36
C LYS A 395 -31.22 21.46 -1.31
N VAL A 396 -30.73 20.21 -1.24
CA VAL A 396 -31.19 19.22 -0.25
C VAL A 396 -30.92 19.68 1.19
N LYS A 397 -29.74 20.26 1.48
CA LYS A 397 -29.42 20.82 2.81
C LYS A 397 -30.33 21.97 3.22
N LYS A 398 -30.84 22.76 2.26
CA LYS A 398 -31.80 23.85 2.53
C LYS A 398 -33.22 23.32 2.78
N ALA A 399 -33.63 22.25 2.10
CA ALA A 399 -34.94 21.62 2.27
C ALA A 399 -35.11 20.91 3.63
N GLN A 400 -34.03 20.46 4.26
CA GLN A 400 -34.06 19.74 5.55
C GLN A 400 -34.02 20.63 6.81
N LYS A 401 -34.05 21.98 6.68
CA LYS A 401 -34.19 22.88 7.85
C LYS A 401 -35.68 23.08 8.19
N PRO A 402 -36.14 22.80 9.43
CA PRO A 402 -37.52 23.08 9.83
C PRO A 402 -37.72 24.59 9.98
N GLY A 403 -38.81 25.10 9.40
CA GLY A 403 -39.12 26.52 9.38
C GLY A 403 -39.45 27.09 10.77
N LYS A 404 -39.00 28.32 11.03
CA LYS A 404 -39.68 29.31 11.87
C LYS A 404 -39.29 30.75 11.47
N SER A 405 -40.31 31.42 10.93
CA SER A 405 -40.65 32.86 10.94
C SER A 405 -39.62 33.94 11.36
N GLY A 406 -39.50 34.96 10.50
CA GLY A 406 -39.25 36.35 10.91
C GLY A 406 -38.05 37.03 10.23
N LYS A 407 -38.28 37.79 9.14
CA LYS A 407 -37.37 38.86 8.67
C LYS A 407 -37.49 40.07 9.62
N PRO A 408 -36.43 40.88 9.81
CA PRO A 408 -36.32 42.07 8.96
C PRO A 408 -34.91 42.43 8.47
N ALA A 409 -34.92 43.00 7.26
CA ALA A 409 -34.03 43.99 6.63
C ALA A 409 -32.48 43.81 6.66
N ALA A 410 -31.91 43.82 5.45
CA ALA A 410 -30.48 43.87 5.19
C ALA A 410 -29.87 45.29 5.34
N LYS A 411 -28.60 45.36 5.76
CA LYS A 411 -27.62 46.38 5.37
C LYS A 411 -26.22 45.76 5.22
N PRO A 412 -25.32 46.36 4.42
CA PRO A 412 -24.23 45.65 3.75
C PRO A 412 -22.86 45.74 4.46
N GLY A 413 -22.02 44.72 4.24
CA GLY A 413 -20.56 44.83 4.21
C GLY A 413 -19.77 44.61 5.51
N LYS A 414 -19.02 43.48 5.57
CA LYS A 414 -17.60 43.42 5.99
C LYS A 414 -17.00 42.05 5.62
N PRO A 415 -15.72 41.97 5.20
CA PRO A 415 -15.08 40.70 4.81
C PRO A 415 -14.88 39.77 6.02
N PRO A 416 -14.92 38.44 5.85
CA PRO A 416 -14.71 37.53 6.96
C PRO A 416 -13.25 37.55 7.40
N THR A 417 -13.07 37.67 8.72
CA THR A 417 -11.81 37.56 9.44
C THR A 417 -11.42 36.08 9.64
N PRO A 418 -10.12 35.75 9.71
CA PRO A 418 -9.65 34.38 9.83
C PRO A 418 -9.68 33.87 11.29
N LYS A 419 -10.06 32.61 11.51
CA LYS A 419 -9.83 31.85 12.76
C LYS A 419 -9.78 30.33 12.49
N PRO A 420 -9.09 29.52 13.33
CA PRO A 420 -7.83 29.76 14.04
C PRO A 420 -6.78 28.64 13.76
N LYS A 421 -5.49 28.98 13.79
CA LYS A 421 -4.36 28.03 13.75
C LYS A 421 -4.31 27.21 15.04
N THR A 422 -4.26 25.88 14.95
CA THR A 422 -3.85 24.99 16.05
C THR A 422 -2.42 25.34 16.50
N SER A 423 -2.22 25.56 17.80
CA SER A 423 -0.97 26.10 18.34
C SER A 423 0.14 25.03 18.38
N LYS A 424 1.41 25.46 18.36
CA LYS A 424 2.59 24.58 18.57
C LYS A 424 2.47 23.71 19.82
N ALA A 425 1.71 24.13 20.83
CA ALA A 425 1.47 23.37 22.05
C ALA A 425 0.67 22.08 21.79
N GLN A 426 -0.30 22.09 20.87
CA GLN A 426 -1.11 20.89 20.55
C GLN A 426 -0.31 19.81 19.80
N LYS A 427 0.62 20.20 18.90
CA LYS A 427 1.53 19.26 18.23
C LYS A 427 2.57 18.67 19.19
N ALA A 428 3.02 19.44 20.17
CA ALA A 428 3.88 18.92 21.24
C ALA A 428 3.12 17.90 22.09
N GLN A 429 1.87 18.20 22.45
CA GLN A 429 0.99 17.30 23.20
C GLN A 429 0.68 15.99 22.46
N GLU A 430 0.48 16.05 21.13
CA GLU A 430 0.23 14.86 20.30
C GLU A 430 1.48 13.99 20.16
N ASN A 431 2.67 14.61 20.03
CA ASN A 431 3.95 13.90 20.02
C ASN A 431 4.26 13.28 21.40
N GLU A 432 3.98 14.00 22.49
CA GLU A 432 4.06 13.46 23.85
C GLU A 432 3.08 12.29 24.03
N ALA A 433 1.86 12.36 23.48
CA ALA A 433 0.90 11.26 23.53
C ALA A 433 1.34 10.04 22.72
N LYS A 434 1.97 10.22 21.55
CA LYS A 434 2.54 9.13 20.74
C LYS A 434 3.77 8.51 21.39
N LEU A 435 4.64 9.34 21.97
CA LEU A 435 5.80 8.89 22.74
C LEU A 435 5.34 8.12 23.98
N ALA A 436 4.39 8.66 24.75
CA ALA A 436 3.78 8.00 25.89
C ALA A 436 3.08 6.69 25.48
N ARG A 437 2.45 6.61 24.30
CA ARG A 437 1.87 5.36 23.78
C ARG A 437 2.92 4.32 23.43
N ALA A 438 4.02 4.72 22.79
CA ALA A 438 5.13 3.83 22.47
C ALA A 438 5.85 3.35 23.74
N GLU A 439 6.07 4.25 24.70
CA GLU A 439 6.58 3.93 26.03
C GLU A 439 5.61 3.03 26.80
N ASN A 440 4.30 3.24 26.69
CA ASN A 440 3.26 2.41 27.30
C ASN A 440 3.24 1.00 26.68
N ILE A 441 3.41 0.88 25.36
CA ILE A 441 3.60 -0.41 24.70
C ILE A 441 4.84 -1.11 25.28
N LEU A 442 6.00 -0.45 25.32
CA LEU A 442 7.24 -1.02 25.87
C LEU A 442 7.22 -1.31 27.39
N SER A 443 6.38 -0.62 28.16
CA SER A 443 6.27 -0.77 29.63
C SER A 443 5.17 -1.73 30.08
N LYS A 444 4.21 -2.05 29.21
CA LYS A 444 3.18 -3.08 29.45
C LYS A 444 3.71 -4.51 29.40
N PHE A 445 5.00 -4.69 29.15
CA PHE A 445 5.61 -6.02 29.14
C PHE A 445 5.92 -6.48 30.56
N GLU A 446 5.19 -7.49 31.02
CA GLU A 446 5.45 -8.19 32.27
C GLU A 446 6.89 -8.74 32.27
N LYS A 447 7.65 -8.46 33.33
CA LYS A 447 8.86 -9.22 33.62
C LYS A 447 8.46 -10.69 33.81
N PRO A 448 9.22 -11.67 33.27
CA PRO A 448 8.92 -13.07 33.50
C PRO A 448 8.82 -13.34 35.01
N GLN A 449 7.77 -14.04 35.44
CA GLN A 449 7.81 -14.69 36.75
C GLN A 449 9.03 -15.62 36.79
N GLU A 450 9.90 -15.47 37.80
CA GLU A 450 10.98 -16.41 38.03
C GLU A 450 10.39 -17.80 38.24
N VAL A 451 10.53 -18.68 37.25
CA VAL A 451 10.29 -20.10 37.46
C VAL A 451 11.37 -20.60 38.41
N SER A 452 10.96 -21.02 39.60
CA SER A 452 11.81 -21.55 40.66
C SER A 452 12.78 -22.61 40.12
N LYS A 453 14.07 -22.26 40.07
CA LYS A 453 15.18 -23.12 39.62
C LYS A 453 15.36 -24.40 40.44
N ASN A 454 14.66 -24.53 41.57
CA ASN A 454 14.83 -25.62 42.53
C ASN A 454 13.88 -26.82 42.33
N ALA A 455 12.81 -26.69 41.52
CA ALA A 455 11.87 -27.80 41.29
C ALA A 455 12.39 -28.83 40.26
N ASN A 456 13.07 -28.38 39.20
CA ASN A 456 13.41 -29.21 38.02
C ASN A 456 14.47 -30.30 38.29
N LYS A 457 15.33 -30.17 39.31
CA LYS A 457 16.35 -31.20 39.57
C LYS A 457 15.81 -32.48 40.21
N ARG A 458 14.61 -32.47 40.80
CA ARG A 458 14.05 -33.63 41.53
C ARG A 458 13.19 -34.58 40.67
N HIS A 459 12.70 -34.16 39.51
CA HIS A 459 11.84 -35.00 38.65
C HIS A 459 12.51 -35.57 37.39
N LEU A 460 13.65 -35.04 36.94
CA LEU A 460 14.40 -35.59 35.80
C LEU A 460 14.92 -37.04 35.98
N LYS A 461 14.81 -37.64 37.17
CA LYS A 461 15.36 -38.97 37.51
C LYS A 461 14.40 -40.15 37.31
N LYS A 462 13.16 -39.96 36.85
CA LYS A 462 12.25 -41.07 36.56
C LYS A 462 11.74 -40.95 35.13
N VAL A 463 11.88 -42.02 34.36
CA VAL A 463 11.47 -42.20 32.95
C VAL A 463 12.49 -41.76 31.89
N LEU A 464 13.70 -42.34 31.95
CA LEU A 464 14.41 -42.78 30.74
C LEU A 464 14.05 -44.26 30.59
N GLY A 465 13.23 -44.65 29.60
CA GLY A 465 12.80 -46.06 29.61
C GLY A 465 12.17 -46.73 28.39
N GLN A 466 11.20 -46.15 27.64
CA GLN A 466 10.44 -46.99 26.68
C GLN A 466 10.22 -46.42 25.27
N ASP A 467 10.08 -45.11 25.06
CA ASP A 467 9.67 -44.57 23.73
C ASP A 467 10.82 -44.09 22.82
N GLY A 468 12.03 -43.95 23.33
CA GLY A 468 13.12 -43.26 22.62
C GLY A 468 12.81 -41.78 22.34
N LEU A 469 13.59 -41.15 21.45
CA LEU A 469 13.44 -39.72 21.12
C LEU A 469 12.06 -39.45 20.46
N LEU A 470 11.34 -38.43 20.92
CA LEU A 470 10.04 -38.02 20.39
C LEU A 470 10.18 -37.16 19.13
N VAL A 471 11.14 -36.24 19.12
CA VAL A 471 11.46 -35.41 17.95
C VAL A 471 12.82 -35.78 17.38
N LYS A 472 12.82 -36.42 16.21
CA LYS A 472 14.04 -36.66 15.43
C LYS A 472 14.21 -35.55 14.40
N HIS A 473 14.91 -34.49 14.78
CA HIS A 473 15.23 -33.39 13.86
C HIS A 473 16.40 -33.79 12.95
N GLN A 474 16.25 -33.64 11.64
CA GLN A 474 17.35 -33.81 10.70
C GLN A 474 18.06 -32.47 10.49
N GLU A 475 19.38 -32.48 10.42
CA GLU A 475 20.16 -31.27 10.16
C GLU A 475 19.74 -30.62 8.83
N GLY A 476 19.48 -29.31 8.86
CA GLY A 476 18.97 -28.55 7.71
C GLY A 476 17.44 -28.60 7.52
N GLN A 477 16.72 -29.51 8.19
CA GLN A 477 15.26 -29.54 8.17
C GLN A 477 14.69 -28.37 8.99
N LYS A 478 13.60 -27.75 8.53
CA LYS A 478 12.89 -26.74 9.34
C LYS A 478 11.97 -27.41 10.34
N TRP A 479 12.00 -27.01 11.62
CA TRP A 479 11.19 -27.67 12.65
C TRP A 479 9.68 -27.58 12.39
N TYR A 480 9.24 -26.49 11.74
CA TYR A 480 7.85 -26.28 11.34
C TYR A 480 7.41 -27.17 10.17
N SER A 481 8.31 -27.91 9.51
CA SER A 481 7.93 -28.87 8.45
C SER A 481 7.29 -30.15 8.98
N TYR A 482 7.42 -30.44 10.28
CA TYR A 482 6.85 -31.62 10.94
C TYR A 482 5.96 -31.27 12.15
N GLN A 483 5.60 -30.00 12.27
CA GLN A 483 4.69 -29.46 13.28
C GLN A 483 3.26 -29.38 12.74
N ILE A 484 2.27 -29.39 13.63
CA ILE A 484 0.87 -29.11 13.32
C ILE A 484 0.59 -27.63 13.60
N ASP A 485 0.33 -26.87 12.54
CA ASP A 485 0.18 -25.40 12.56
C ASP A 485 -1.26 -24.92 12.81
N LYS A 486 -2.17 -25.83 13.21
CA LYS A 486 -3.58 -25.50 13.47
C LYS A 486 -3.72 -24.53 14.65
N VAL A 487 -4.60 -23.54 14.49
CA VAL A 487 -4.97 -22.52 15.47
C VAL A 487 -6.45 -22.71 15.82
N GLU A 488 -6.80 -22.51 17.10
CA GLU A 488 -8.19 -22.54 17.57
C GLU A 488 -8.97 -21.32 17.03
N GLU A 489 -10.12 -21.55 16.38
CA GLU A 489 -10.99 -20.50 15.84
C GLU A 489 -11.79 -19.83 16.97
N GLU A 490 -12.09 -18.52 16.84
CA GLU A 490 -12.65 -17.71 17.94
C GLU A 490 -14.06 -18.16 18.41
N GLU A 491 -14.75 -19.00 17.63
CA GLU A 491 -16.10 -19.49 17.90
C GLU A 491 -16.16 -20.79 18.74
N GLU A 492 -15.02 -21.44 19.01
CA GLU A 492 -14.96 -22.70 19.77
C GLU A 492 -14.91 -22.50 21.30
N LYS A 493 -15.42 -23.49 22.07
CA LYS A 493 -15.39 -23.49 23.54
C LYS A 493 -13.95 -23.56 24.05
N LYS A 494 -13.38 -22.41 24.42
CA LYS A 494 -12.06 -22.30 25.03
C LYS A 494 -11.93 -23.17 26.29
N LEU A 495 -10.88 -23.99 26.33
CA LEU A 495 -10.48 -24.72 27.52
C LEU A 495 -10.22 -23.74 28.68
N GLU A 496 -10.49 -24.15 29.93
CA GLU A 496 -10.17 -23.31 31.09
C GLU A 496 -8.66 -23.00 31.17
N THR A 497 -8.32 -21.74 31.47
CA THR A 497 -6.93 -21.25 31.57
C THR A 497 -6.06 -22.10 32.52
N ALA A 498 -6.63 -22.61 33.60
CA ALA A 498 -5.93 -23.50 34.53
C ALA A 498 -5.48 -24.81 33.84
N LYS A 499 -6.33 -25.39 32.99
CA LYS A 499 -6.02 -26.62 32.27
C LYS A 499 -4.99 -26.42 31.16
N ILE A 500 -5.03 -25.27 30.49
CA ILE A 500 -4.00 -24.88 29.51
C ILE A 500 -2.63 -24.77 30.19
N ASN A 501 -2.57 -24.19 31.39
CA ASN A 501 -1.32 -24.09 32.16
C ASN A 501 -0.79 -25.46 32.61
N GLU A 502 -1.66 -26.38 33.03
CA GLU A 502 -1.25 -27.76 33.34
C GLU A 502 -0.62 -28.45 32.13
N LEU A 503 -1.24 -28.34 30.95
CA LEU A 503 -0.71 -28.91 29.71
C LEU A 503 0.59 -28.26 29.27
N LEU A 504 0.78 -26.96 29.54
CA LEU A 504 2.02 -26.26 29.25
C LEU A 504 3.16 -26.75 30.16
N VAL A 505 2.89 -26.97 31.45
CA VAL A 505 3.87 -27.56 32.39
C VAL A 505 4.24 -28.97 31.94
N GLU A 506 3.26 -29.79 31.58
CA GLU A 506 3.49 -31.13 31.03
C GLU A 506 4.38 -31.09 29.77
N GLY A 507 4.06 -30.21 28.81
CA GLY A 507 4.84 -30.05 27.60
C GLY A 507 6.29 -29.58 27.86
N ARG A 508 6.51 -28.71 28.85
CA ARG A 508 7.86 -28.27 29.27
C ARG A 508 8.68 -29.42 29.84
N ASP A 509 8.06 -30.25 30.68
CA ASP A 509 8.71 -31.43 31.23
C ASP A 509 9.08 -32.43 30.12
N ILE A 510 8.19 -32.65 29.15
CA ILE A 510 8.45 -33.53 27.99
C ILE A 510 9.61 -32.96 27.15
N LEU A 511 9.62 -31.66 26.87
CA LEU A 511 10.68 -30.99 26.10
C LEU A 511 12.04 -31.11 26.79
N ALA A 512 12.10 -30.91 28.11
CA ALA A 512 13.32 -31.04 28.89
C ALA A 512 13.83 -32.50 28.91
N GLN A 513 12.93 -33.47 29.02
CA GLN A 513 13.26 -34.89 28.97
C GLN A 513 13.81 -35.31 27.59
N ASP A 514 13.15 -34.90 26.49
CA ASP A 514 13.58 -35.26 25.13
C ASP A 514 14.95 -34.63 24.81
N SER A 515 15.18 -33.40 25.25
CA SER A 515 16.47 -32.71 25.13
C SER A 515 17.58 -33.43 25.91
N ALA A 516 17.33 -33.83 27.16
CA ALA A 516 18.30 -34.57 27.97
C ALA A 516 18.59 -35.97 27.39
N LEU A 517 17.58 -36.62 26.79
CA LEU A 517 17.74 -37.90 26.11
C LEU A 517 18.61 -37.77 24.85
N LEU A 518 18.41 -36.72 24.04
CA LEU A 518 19.25 -36.42 22.89
C LEU A 518 20.72 -36.25 23.31
N GLN A 519 20.99 -35.41 24.32
CA GLN A 519 22.35 -35.20 24.84
C GLN A 519 23.00 -36.52 25.32
N THR A 520 22.20 -37.40 25.94
CA THR A 520 22.69 -38.71 26.42
C THR A 520 23.02 -39.64 25.26
N LYS A 521 22.17 -39.70 24.23
CA LYS A 521 22.40 -40.51 23.04
C LYS A 521 23.61 -40.05 22.24
N GLU A 522 23.78 -38.74 22.05
CA GLU A 522 24.94 -38.20 21.33
C GLU A 522 26.26 -38.54 22.02
N LYS A 523 26.28 -38.55 23.36
CA LYS A 523 27.44 -38.99 24.15
C LYS A 523 27.69 -40.49 24.08
N GLN A 524 26.68 -41.29 23.75
CA GLN A 524 26.84 -42.75 23.57
C GLN A 524 27.28 -43.09 22.13
N GLU A 525 26.73 -42.40 21.13
CA GLU A 525 26.97 -42.68 19.70
C GLU A 525 28.24 -42.00 19.17
N ASN A 526 28.52 -40.74 19.55
CA ASN A 526 29.65 -39.93 19.04
C ASN A 526 30.67 -39.59 20.16
N GLY A 527 30.89 -40.54 21.07
CA GLY A 527 31.35 -40.32 22.46
C GLY A 527 32.45 -39.28 22.70
N SER A 528 33.57 -39.30 21.98
CA SER A 528 34.67 -38.34 22.22
C SER A 528 34.35 -36.93 21.74
N GLU A 529 33.70 -36.79 20.59
CA GLU A 529 33.41 -35.51 19.94
C GLU A 529 32.23 -34.80 20.60
N ALA A 530 31.13 -35.54 20.87
CA ALA A 530 29.98 -35.00 21.59
C ALA A 530 30.36 -34.63 23.03
N SER A 531 31.12 -35.47 23.74
CA SER A 531 31.56 -35.16 25.10
C SER A 531 32.50 -33.95 25.14
N TRP A 532 33.37 -33.80 24.13
CA TRP A 532 34.20 -32.60 23.97
C TRP A 532 33.33 -31.35 23.76
N LEU A 533 32.35 -31.39 22.86
CA LEU A 533 31.47 -30.26 22.57
C LEU A 533 30.66 -29.80 23.80
N TYR A 534 30.08 -30.74 24.56
CA TYR A 534 29.39 -30.40 25.82
C TYR A 534 30.37 -29.90 26.91
N SER A 535 31.61 -30.38 26.91
CA SER A 535 32.68 -29.83 27.77
C SER A 535 33.03 -28.40 27.38
N VAL A 536 33.09 -28.07 26.08
CA VAL A 536 33.29 -26.71 25.58
C VAL A 536 32.15 -25.78 26.04
N ILE A 537 30.89 -26.19 25.88
CA ILE A 537 29.71 -25.39 26.30
C ILE A 537 29.72 -25.08 27.81
N SER A 538 30.26 -25.97 28.63
CA SER A 538 30.29 -25.81 30.10
C SER A 538 31.55 -25.07 30.57
N LYS A 539 32.73 -25.47 30.10
CA LYS A 539 34.04 -25.07 30.66
C LYS A 539 34.96 -24.34 29.68
N GLY A 540 34.59 -24.21 28.40
CA GLY A 540 35.41 -23.54 27.37
C GLY A 540 35.57 -22.03 27.59
N THR A 541 36.24 -21.36 26.65
CA THR A 541 36.30 -19.88 26.65
C THR A 541 34.96 -19.27 26.25
N ALA A 542 34.75 -17.97 26.47
CA ALA A 542 33.49 -17.31 26.10
C ALA A 542 33.18 -17.43 24.59
N SER A 543 34.21 -17.29 23.74
CA SER A 543 34.09 -17.47 22.29
C SER A 543 33.72 -18.91 21.94
N ASP A 544 34.45 -19.89 22.48
CA ASP A 544 34.21 -21.30 22.17
C ASP A 544 32.84 -21.77 22.66
N LYS A 545 32.39 -21.27 23.83
CA LYS A 545 31.03 -21.53 24.33
C LYS A 545 29.97 -21.03 23.35
N ARG A 546 30.13 -19.82 22.79
CA ARG A 546 29.19 -19.24 21.81
C ARG A 546 29.12 -20.07 20.53
N THR A 547 30.28 -20.41 19.96
CA THR A 547 30.34 -21.23 18.74
C THR A 547 29.75 -22.62 18.97
N ALA A 548 30.07 -23.26 20.10
CA ALA A 548 29.52 -24.57 20.43
C ALA A 548 27.99 -24.54 20.66
N MET A 549 27.47 -23.49 21.29
CA MET A 549 26.03 -23.26 21.41
C MET A 549 25.36 -22.98 20.06
N GLN A 550 25.97 -22.17 19.20
CA GLN A 550 25.47 -21.90 17.84
C GLN A 550 25.32 -23.19 17.04
N LEU A 551 26.34 -24.05 17.08
CA LEU A 551 26.31 -25.33 16.39
C LEU A 551 25.16 -26.23 16.89
N GLN A 552 24.89 -26.25 18.19
CA GLN A 552 23.75 -27.01 18.74
C GLN A 552 22.40 -26.44 18.27
N MET A 553 22.27 -25.11 18.25
CA MET A 553 21.06 -24.43 17.76
C MET A 553 20.81 -24.68 16.27
N HIS A 554 21.86 -24.75 15.45
CA HIS A 554 21.75 -25.11 14.04
C HIS A 554 21.38 -26.58 13.84
N LYS A 555 22.00 -27.48 14.62
CA LYS A 555 21.80 -28.93 14.52
C LYS A 555 20.39 -29.35 14.94
N SER A 556 19.87 -28.76 16.02
CA SER A 556 18.50 -29.00 16.44
C SER A 556 17.94 -27.82 17.24
N PRO A 557 17.19 -26.91 16.59
CA PRO A 557 16.56 -25.78 17.26
C PRO A 557 15.64 -26.22 18.42
N VAL A 558 14.89 -27.31 18.21
CA VAL A 558 13.90 -27.84 19.18
C VAL A 558 14.54 -28.20 20.53
N HIS A 559 15.76 -28.72 20.53
CA HIS A 559 16.44 -29.19 21.75
C HIS A 559 17.44 -28.16 22.32
N SER A 560 17.49 -26.95 21.76
CA SER A 560 18.56 -25.98 22.01
C SER A 560 18.09 -24.66 22.62
N LEU A 561 16.82 -24.59 23.08
CA LEU A 561 16.27 -23.36 23.67
C LEU A 561 17.05 -22.85 24.89
N GLU A 562 17.62 -23.74 25.71
CA GLU A 562 18.47 -23.35 26.85
C GLU A 562 19.67 -22.51 26.40
N TYR A 563 20.23 -22.80 25.21
CA TYR A 563 21.38 -22.07 24.68
C TYR A 563 20.98 -20.68 24.17
N VAL A 564 19.81 -20.58 23.51
CA VAL A 564 19.20 -19.29 23.10
C VAL A 564 18.99 -18.41 24.33
N GLU A 565 18.38 -18.95 25.39
CA GLU A 565 18.14 -18.25 26.65
C GLU A 565 19.44 -17.77 27.30
N ARG A 566 20.46 -18.63 27.36
CA ARG A 566 21.78 -18.28 27.90
C ARG A 566 22.45 -17.16 27.11
N MET A 567 22.34 -17.17 25.78
CA MET A 567 22.89 -16.12 24.92
C MET A 567 22.16 -14.78 25.11
N ILE A 568 20.82 -14.78 25.13
CA ILE A 568 20.02 -13.56 25.43
C ILE A 568 20.37 -13.03 26.82
N GLY A 569 20.51 -13.92 27.81
CA GLY A 569 20.94 -13.59 29.17
C GLY A 569 22.33 -12.96 29.23
N SER A 570 23.23 -13.27 28.30
CA SER A 570 24.55 -12.64 28.21
C SER A 570 24.50 -11.21 27.66
N CYS A 571 23.61 -10.93 26.71
CA CYS A 571 23.37 -9.58 26.18
C CYS A 571 22.86 -8.59 27.25
N THR A 572 22.15 -9.11 28.25
CA THR A 572 21.54 -8.30 29.32
C THR A 572 22.45 -8.06 30.53
N LYS A 573 23.51 -8.87 30.73
CA LYS A 573 24.30 -8.88 31.99
C LYS A 573 25.78 -8.50 31.85
N GLN A 574 26.38 -8.47 30.65
CA GLN A 574 27.83 -8.31 30.47
C GLN A 574 28.22 -7.18 29.49
N GLY A 575 29.52 -6.84 29.47
CA GLY A 575 30.09 -5.67 28.80
C GLY A 575 29.96 -5.66 27.27
N THR A 576 30.25 -4.49 26.68
CA THR A 576 30.08 -4.13 25.26
C THR A 576 30.56 -5.18 24.25
N ARG A 577 31.67 -5.89 24.55
CA ARG A 577 32.31 -6.85 23.63
C ARG A 577 31.48 -8.11 23.39
N ASP A 578 30.80 -8.63 24.41
CA ASP A 578 30.00 -9.86 24.26
C ASP A 578 28.71 -9.61 23.45
N ILE A 579 28.19 -8.38 23.47
CA ILE A 579 26.98 -8.00 22.72
C ILE A 579 27.24 -8.01 21.21
N ILE A 580 28.39 -7.51 20.78
CA ILE A 580 28.78 -7.44 19.37
C ILE A 580 28.87 -8.84 18.76
N ASP A 581 29.36 -9.81 19.52
CA ASP A 581 29.54 -11.20 19.06
C ASP A 581 28.24 -12.01 19.12
N VAL A 582 27.38 -11.78 20.11
CA VAL A 582 26.17 -12.60 20.34
C VAL A 582 25.00 -12.18 19.45
N ILE A 583 24.82 -10.88 19.18
CA ILE A 583 23.71 -10.38 18.36
C ILE A 583 23.66 -11.04 16.97
N PRO A 584 24.76 -11.11 16.19
CA PRO A 584 24.75 -11.77 14.87
C PRO A 584 24.38 -13.25 14.95
N ILE A 585 24.83 -13.95 16.00
CA ILE A 585 24.53 -15.37 16.20
C ILE A 585 23.04 -15.56 16.45
N LEU A 586 22.44 -14.74 17.32
CA LEU A 586 21.01 -14.80 17.61
C LEU A 586 20.18 -14.40 16.39
N GLU A 587 20.58 -13.36 15.65
CA GLU A 587 19.94 -12.94 14.40
C GLU A 587 19.89 -14.09 13.39
N ASP A 588 21.04 -14.72 13.12
CA ASP A 588 21.15 -15.86 12.21
C ASP A 588 20.27 -17.04 12.67
N VAL A 589 20.37 -17.43 13.94
CA VAL A 589 19.58 -18.55 14.48
C VAL A 589 18.08 -18.26 14.39
N PHE A 590 17.64 -17.05 14.76
CA PHE A 590 16.24 -16.69 14.70
C PHE A 590 15.72 -16.63 13.26
N VAL A 591 16.39 -15.89 12.38
CA VAL A 591 15.92 -15.66 11.01
C VAL A 591 16.04 -16.92 10.16
N ASN A 592 17.15 -17.65 10.26
CA ASN A 592 17.45 -18.74 9.35
C ASN A 592 17.00 -20.12 9.89
N HIS A 593 16.90 -20.34 11.21
CA HIS A 593 16.66 -21.68 11.75
C HIS A 593 15.38 -21.80 12.58
N CYS A 594 14.94 -20.73 13.25
CA CYS A 594 13.84 -20.78 14.20
C CYS A 594 12.52 -20.19 13.69
N LEU A 595 12.53 -19.04 13.01
CA LEU A 595 11.29 -18.35 12.64
C LEU A 595 10.72 -18.89 11.31
N PRO A 596 9.39 -19.17 11.24
CA PRO A 596 8.72 -19.48 9.99
C PRO A 596 8.71 -18.27 9.03
N GLU A 597 8.74 -18.55 7.72
CA GLU A 597 8.84 -17.49 6.70
C GLU A 597 7.50 -16.79 6.46
N ASN A 598 6.41 -17.56 6.45
CA ASN A 598 5.10 -17.12 5.99
C ASN A 598 4.06 -17.00 7.10
N ARG A 599 4.45 -17.14 8.38
CA ARG A 599 3.53 -17.06 9.52
C ARG A 599 4.23 -16.64 10.81
N LYS A 600 3.46 -16.04 11.73
CA LYS A 600 3.90 -15.73 13.09
C LYS A 600 3.90 -17.00 13.96
N LEU A 601 4.67 -16.98 15.05
CA LEU A 601 4.69 -18.04 16.06
C LEU A 601 3.35 -18.06 16.81
N ILE A 602 2.80 -19.26 16.96
CA ILE A 602 1.50 -19.52 17.59
C ILE A 602 1.71 -19.74 19.09
N ALA A 603 1.06 -18.91 19.91
CA ALA A 603 1.10 -19.07 21.37
C ALA A 603 0.40 -20.37 21.82
N PHE A 604 0.86 -20.96 22.92
CA PHE A 604 0.29 -22.22 23.44
C PHE A 604 -1.22 -22.10 23.69
N SER A 605 -1.67 -20.96 24.24
CA SER A 605 -3.09 -20.69 24.50
C SER A 605 -3.97 -20.57 23.26
N LYS A 606 -3.41 -20.51 22.05
CA LYS A 606 -4.16 -20.44 20.78
C LYS A 606 -4.21 -21.80 20.06
N ARG A 607 -3.78 -22.88 20.71
CA ARG A 607 -3.77 -24.23 20.14
C ARG A 607 -5.12 -24.92 20.34
N PRO A 608 -5.57 -25.75 19.37
CA PRO A 608 -6.84 -26.46 19.45
C PRO A 608 -6.74 -27.65 20.42
N PHE A 609 -6.77 -27.40 21.73
CA PHE A 609 -6.64 -28.45 22.75
C PHE A 609 -7.79 -29.45 22.73
N ALA A 610 -8.99 -29.02 22.33
CA ALA A 610 -10.16 -29.88 22.16
C ALA A 610 -9.93 -31.01 21.14
N GLU A 611 -9.08 -30.76 20.14
CA GLU A 611 -8.76 -31.71 19.07
C GLU A 611 -7.51 -32.55 19.34
N LEU A 612 -6.83 -32.34 20.47
CA LEU A 612 -5.55 -33.00 20.76
C LEU A 612 -5.62 -34.53 20.67
N THR A 613 -6.73 -35.12 21.11
CA THR A 613 -6.98 -36.57 21.00
C THR A 613 -7.12 -37.02 19.54
N ALA A 614 -7.79 -36.23 18.70
CA ALA A 614 -7.96 -36.50 17.28
C ALA A 614 -6.62 -36.35 16.53
N LEU A 615 -5.90 -35.26 16.78
CA LEU A 615 -4.59 -34.97 16.18
C LEU A 615 -3.52 -36.02 16.53
N SER A 616 -3.62 -36.63 17.71
CA SER A 616 -2.75 -37.74 18.12
C SER A 616 -3.24 -39.12 17.68
N SER A 617 -4.40 -39.21 17.01
CA SER A 617 -5.08 -40.48 16.70
C SER A 617 -5.25 -41.39 17.94
N GLY A 618 -5.42 -40.79 19.12
CA GLY A 618 -5.48 -41.48 20.41
C GLY A 618 -4.15 -42.09 20.89
N ASN A 619 -3.02 -41.85 20.19
CA ASN A 619 -1.71 -42.38 20.54
C ASN A 619 -0.97 -41.46 21.53
N ASP A 620 -0.59 -41.99 22.70
CA ASP A 620 0.07 -41.21 23.75
C ASP A 620 1.43 -40.63 23.31
N ARG A 621 2.24 -41.40 22.58
CA ARG A 621 3.52 -40.93 22.06
C ARG A 621 3.34 -39.77 21.09
N SER A 622 2.35 -39.85 20.19
CA SER A 622 2.00 -38.78 19.26
C SER A 622 1.49 -37.53 20.00
N ARG A 623 0.64 -37.71 21.02
CA ARG A 623 0.16 -36.62 21.88
C ARG A 623 1.32 -35.89 22.55
N ARG A 624 2.25 -36.63 23.17
CA ARG A 624 3.44 -36.08 23.83
C ARG A 624 4.34 -35.33 22.84
N LYS A 625 4.51 -35.84 21.61
CA LYS A 625 5.23 -35.15 20.54
C LYS A 625 4.57 -33.83 20.14
N ILE A 626 3.24 -33.81 19.97
CA ILE A 626 2.49 -32.59 19.63
C ILE A 626 2.61 -31.55 20.74
N LEU A 627 2.43 -31.95 21.99
CA LEU A 627 2.57 -31.06 23.15
C LEU A 627 3.99 -30.48 23.26
N LEU A 628 5.03 -31.31 23.11
CA LEU A 628 6.43 -30.86 23.08
C LEU A 628 6.62 -29.76 22.02
N LEU A 629 6.12 -29.99 20.80
CA LEU A 629 6.28 -29.09 19.66
C LEU A 629 5.51 -27.77 19.81
N TRP A 630 4.29 -27.84 20.33
CA TRP A 630 3.50 -26.64 20.66
C TRP A 630 4.14 -25.84 21.81
N THR A 631 4.67 -26.52 22.82
CA THR A 631 5.42 -25.87 23.91
C THR A 631 6.71 -25.24 23.39
N PHE A 632 7.47 -25.94 22.55
CA PHE A 632 8.67 -25.41 21.92
C PHE A 632 8.37 -24.11 21.16
N GLU A 633 7.34 -24.08 20.32
CA GLU A 633 6.98 -22.87 19.55
C GLU A 633 6.55 -21.71 20.47
N HIS A 634 5.87 -22.01 21.58
CA HIS A 634 5.50 -21.02 22.58
C HIS A 634 6.72 -20.44 23.31
N GLU A 635 7.64 -21.29 23.78
CA GLU A 635 8.88 -20.85 24.43
C GLU A 635 9.78 -20.07 23.46
N LEU A 636 9.84 -20.50 22.20
CA LEU A 636 10.55 -19.78 21.14
C LEU A 636 9.99 -18.38 20.94
N LYS A 637 8.66 -18.22 21.00
CA LYS A 637 7.99 -16.92 20.91
C LYS A 637 8.39 -16.00 22.07
N ILE A 638 8.43 -16.54 23.29
CA ILE A 638 8.88 -15.80 24.48
C ILE A 638 10.35 -15.38 24.34
N LEU A 639 11.23 -16.31 23.94
CA LEU A 639 12.65 -16.04 23.79
C LEU A 639 12.93 -15.02 22.69
N TYR A 640 12.22 -15.08 21.56
CA TYR A 640 12.36 -14.06 20.52
C TYR A 640 11.91 -12.68 21.02
N GLN A 641 10.80 -12.60 21.77
CA GLN A 641 10.37 -11.35 22.39
C GLN A 641 11.42 -10.82 23.39
N GLN A 642 12.04 -11.70 24.19
CA GLN A 642 13.14 -11.32 25.09
C GLN A 642 14.38 -10.83 24.32
N PHE A 643 14.69 -11.43 23.17
CA PHE A 643 15.77 -10.97 22.31
C PHE A 643 15.49 -9.56 21.77
N ILE A 644 14.29 -9.32 21.24
CA ILE A 644 13.87 -7.98 20.80
C ILE A 644 13.96 -6.99 21.95
N GLN A 645 13.46 -7.34 23.15
CA GLN A 645 13.56 -6.48 24.32
C GLN A 645 15.01 -6.18 24.72
N ALA A 646 15.91 -7.18 24.63
CA ALA A 646 17.33 -6.96 24.89
C ALA A 646 17.92 -5.95 23.89
N LEU A 647 17.56 -6.03 22.61
CA LEU A 647 17.96 -5.03 21.60
C LEU A 647 17.38 -3.63 21.93
N VAL A 648 16.13 -3.55 22.38
CA VAL A 648 15.50 -2.29 22.83
C VAL A 648 16.23 -1.67 24.04
N GLU A 649 16.71 -2.48 24.97
CA GLU A 649 17.52 -1.98 26.08
C GLU A 649 18.95 -1.61 25.65
N ILE A 650 19.46 -2.24 24.59
CA ILE A 650 20.78 -1.93 24.05
C ILE A 650 20.79 -0.61 23.28
N ILE A 651 19.77 -0.30 22.48
CA ILE A 651 19.68 0.98 21.74
C ILE A 651 19.60 2.21 22.66
N LYS A 652 19.24 2.02 23.94
CA LYS A 652 19.23 3.06 24.97
C LYS A 652 20.60 3.32 25.59
N ARG A 653 21.62 2.50 25.29
CA ARG A 653 22.98 2.64 25.86
C ARG A 653 23.80 3.69 25.10
N PRO A 654 24.73 4.41 25.74
CA PRO A 654 25.57 5.42 25.10
C PRO A 654 26.78 4.80 24.37
N LEU A 655 26.56 3.75 23.57
CA LEU A 655 27.63 2.99 22.89
C LEU A 655 27.30 2.83 21.42
N GLU A 656 27.81 3.74 20.60
CA GLU A 656 27.43 3.95 19.19
C GLU A 656 27.48 2.67 18.35
N ASP A 657 28.59 1.93 18.37
CA ASP A 657 28.76 0.70 17.57
C ASP A 657 27.73 -0.37 17.92
N VAL A 658 27.39 -0.47 19.20
CA VAL A 658 26.45 -1.48 19.69
C VAL A 658 25.02 -1.06 19.41
N VAL A 659 24.71 0.23 19.50
CA VAL A 659 23.41 0.81 19.11
C VAL A 659 23.16 0.60 17.61
N LYS A 660 24.13 0.94 16.75
CA LYS A 660 24.06 0.71 15.29
C LYS A 660 23.81 -0.75 14.97
N LYS A 661 24.53 -1.66 15.63
CA LYS A 661 24.36 -3.10 15.44
C LYS A 661 22.98 -3.58 15.87
N ALA A 662 22.48 -3.12 17.02
CA ALA A 662 21.15 -3.47 17.51
C ALA A 662 20.03 -2.93 16.61
N LEU A 663 20.15 -1.69 16.10
CA LEU A 663 19.20 -1.11 15.15
C LEU A 663 19.17 -1.85 13.82
N ARG A 664 20.34 -2.20 13.26
CA ARG A 664 20.45 -3.05 12.06
C ARG A 664 19.77 -4.38 12.27
N THR A 665 20.01 -5.00 13.43
CA THR A 665 19.42 -6.30 13.75
C THR A 665 17.90 -6.20 13.90
N LEU A 666 17.39 -5.16 14.57
CA LEU A 666 15.95 -4.90 14.65
C LEU A 666 15.33 -4.72 13.26
N ALA A 667 15.95 -3.95 12.38
CA ALA A 667 15.50 -3.76 11.01
C ALA A 667 15.53 -5.07 10.20
N ASN A 668 16.62 -5.84 10.27
CA ASN A 668 16.76 -7.12 9.59
C ASN A 668 15.71 -8.14 10.07
N CYS A 669 15.47 -8.21 11.39
CA CYS A 669 14.42 -9.03 11.98
C CYS A 669 13.03 -8.64 11.46
N LEU A 670 12.74 -7.34 11.35
CA LEU A 670 11.47 -6.82 10.82
C LEU A 670 11.28 -7.13 9.34
N ILE A 671 12.34 -7.00 8.53
CA ILE A 671 12.29 -7.24 7.09
C ILE A 671 12.18 -8.73 6.79
N SER A 672 12.92 -9.56 7.52
CA SER A 672 13.09 -10.97 7.16
C SER A 672 11.94 -11.85 7.62
N ARG A 673 11.28 -11.51 8.74
CA ARG A 673 10.27 -12.36 9.39
C ARG A 673 9.14 -11.53 10.03
N PRO A 674 7.88 -11.97 9.97
CA PRO A 674 6.73 -11.18 10.45
C PRO A 674 6.55 -11.15 11.99
N GLU A 675 7.52 -11.64 12.77
CA GLU A 675 7.38 -11.82 14.22
C GLU A 675 7.75 -10.54 15.00
N SER A 676 6.94 -10.18 16.01
CA SER A 676 7.15 -9.01 16.89
C SER A 676 7.25 -7.64 16.20
N GLU A 677 6.68 -7.47 15.00
CA GLU A 677 6.67 -6.21 14.24
C GLU A 677 6.27 -4.98 15.08
N SER A 678 5.15 -5.06 15.82
CA SER A 678 4.67 -3.93 16.64
C SER A 678 5.67 -3.49 17.71
N LEU A 679 6.43 -4.43 18.26
CA LEU A 679 7.46 -4.18 19.26
C LEU A 679 8.69 -3.53 18.62
N ILE A 680 9.15 -4.10 17.50
CA ILE A 680 10.30 -3.61 16.75
C ILE A 680 10.04 -2.20 16.22
N LEU A 681 8.86 -1.95 15.64
CA LEU A 681 8.45 -0.63 15.15
C LEU A 681 8.37 0.40 16.28
N SER A 682 7.86 0.02 17.46
CA SER A 682 7.81 0.92 18.63
C SER A 682 9.21 1.30 19.11
N ALA A 683 10.15 0.35 19.10
CA ALA A 683 11.53 0.58 19.49
C ALA A 683 12.26 1.51 18.51
N LEU A 684 12.14 1.25 17.21
CA LEU A 684 12.71 2.09 16.15
C LEU A 684 12.11 3.50 16.18
N PHE A 685 10.79 3.62 16.43
CA PHE A 685 10.12 4.91 16.57
C PHE A 685 10.65 5.72 17.76
N ILE A 686 10.76 5.12 18.95
CA ILE A 686 11.30 5.82 20.13
C ILE A 686 12.74 6.25 19.88
N PHE A 687 13.57 5.39 19.28
CA PHE A 687 14.95 5.77 18.93
C PHE A 687 15.00 6.95 17.96
N SER A 688 14.15 6.99 16.93
CA SER A 688 14.03 8.13 16.00
C SER A 688 13.58 9.46 16.66
N LYS A 689 13.19 9.43 17.93
CA LYS A 689 12.81 10.60 18.73
C LYS A 689 13.83 10.95 19.82
N MET A 690 14.80 10.08 20.10
CA MET A 690 15.96 10.41 20.94
C MET A 690 16.86 11.38 20.17
N SER A 691 17.52 12.32 20.88
CA SER A 691 18.09 13.59 20.38
C SER A 691 18.66 13.63 18.93
N PRO A 692 18.55 14.77 18.22
CA PRO A 692 19.00 14.93 16.81
C PRO A 692 20.45 14.51 16.54
N GLU A 693 21.32 14.65 17.54
CA GLU A 693 22.74 14.27 17.50
C GLU A 693 22.95 12.76 17.31
N ASN A 694 22.05 11.92 17.82
CA ASN A 694 22.12 10.45 17.67
C ASN A 694 21.62 9.96 16.29
N ILE A 695 20.75 10.75 15.66
CA ILE A 695 20.13 10.43 14.36
C ILE A 695 21.05 10.83 13.20
N GLN A 696 21.79 11.94 13.34
CA GLN A 696 22.75 12.41 12.34
C GLN A 696 23.98 11.49 12.14
N GLN A 697 24.24 10.58 13.09
CA GLN A 697 25.42 9.70 13.07
C GLN A 697 25.11 8.27 12.59
N CYS A 698 23.85 7.92 12.37
CA CYS A 698 23.43 6.60 11.90
C CYS A 698 22.86 6.68 10.48
N GLU A 699 23.74 6.70 9.47
CA GLU A 699 23.37 6.36 8.09
C GLU A 699 22.97 4.87 8.04
N LEU A 700 21.68 4.60 8.19
CA LEU A 700 21.06 3.29 8.09
C LEU A 700 20.01 3.28 6.98
#